data_AF-A0A965Z9M1-F1
#
_entry.id   AF-A0A965Z9M1-F1
#
_cell.length_a   1.000
_cell.length_b   1.000
_cell.length_c   1.000
_cell.angle_alpha   90.00
_cell.angle_beta   90.00
_cell.angle_gamma   90.00
#
_symmetry.space_group_name_H-M   'P 1'
#
loop_
_entity.id
_entity.type
_entity.pdbx_description
1 polymer ?
#
loop_
_entity_poly.entity_id
_entity_poly.type
_entity_poly.pdbx_seq_one_letter_code
_entity_poly.pdbx_strand_id
1 'polypeptide(L)'
;MKKILLILLVVSLCFDAKSQEKYAVLICGSEPDETECVMDSLSLWGALGDTIRNEFWNDTYLMYESLINNFGYADENVYVIYYNGIDFNPNGQADRYNSAFNFPLYAPITDLSATREHVEEVLMGFSNGSNGYPQLTKDDFLFIWTFGHGSFCGDKNPIYPCLLLKGNDYIQDVEFASLLDNIDVTKRAFWMQQCLSGSFANNLENYTTVFHSACQPLEAGTPADNLPDLENEVIDNEMYQHGEFNFHVFSSTNGETPYYSNIYNNQPLANADLNLDNIISFYESWIWERDKESKPETPLFSDLGNIASQTSLEYPTLLSTNIPAASNITHRGLIGISKDIHVPQGTQLTIYKNAVLHLVNDANLIVDQGATLIIGDSVTITGTHSDNCLVVEGDLSIGSDVVFNSQNNASWNIYLKNESQNLTLLNTEFSNCSVESWCNIVTLTNGTITDCKSFSSHRGSVTITNTDILKTEIYLENQDDNDNYISLTDNDFSDGVDKPAIHIWNYRKYEIENNTIEGYYDGIKIMQCGYGTVDKIKVEENNVSNCSHSGITAYGSRGIINDNHISNNMYGIWLGDHCSFRVAGNMNALNNSQTQEIMDNSSYELTSTTFSFPYYFHLNRVIDEDNAGAPLDPLIYHRYDSSQYSFQNDVRYNCWGTFFNPYYDFYPTGYTWQPEWCPPYMAYPDNGVPGTVYDSCQSLLVSENYNQAESLFQSLINTYPQSIYSMAALHELFALENNLTSDFAALKSYYENNTVIQNNTILTKVAGHLALKCDIKEENWSIPIAYYDSIITNPPTYEDSLFAVLNLNYVNFMMQNSGNKSGQSIMNSSYIKKDIAEFKPYCDEILALIPPPAEKTEEQNSILSEDRCLILETVPN
;
A
#
# COMPACT_ATOMS: atom_id res chain seq x y z
N MET A 1 -1.38 24.61 -15.37
CA MET A 1 -1.21 24.47 -16.84
C MET A 1 0.13 23.83 -17.26
N LYS A 2 1.26 24.09 -16.59
CA LYS A 2 2.52 23.33 -16.80
C LYS A 2 2.53 21.92 -16.17
N LYS A 3 1.77 21.68 -15.08
CA LYS A 3 1.65 20.37 -14.39
C LYS A 3 0.94 19.28 -15.23
N ILE A 4 -0.12 19.63 -15.96
CA ILE A 4 -0.85 18.68 -16.84
C ILE A 4 0.04 18.18 -18.01
N LEU A 5 0.98 19.01 -18.46
CA LEU A 5 1.92 18.62 -19.53
C LEU A 5 3.03 17.69 -19.05
N LEU A 6 3.31 17.61 -17.73
CA LEU A 6 4.30 16.69 -17.17
C LEU A 6 3.67 15.31 -16.90
N ILE A 7 2.42 15.28 -16.43
CA ILE A 7 1.64 14.04 -16.26
C ILE A 7 1.41 13.36 -17.62
N LEU A 8 1.14 14.12 -18.68
CA LEU A 8 1.09 13.60 -20.06
C LEU A 8 2.46 13.23 -20.65
N LEU A 9 3.57 13.72 -20.09
CA LEU A 9 4.93 13.37 -20.55
C LEU A 9 5.49 12.14 -19.84
N VAL A 10 5.13 11.91 -18.57
CA VAL A 10 5.50 10.70 -17.80
C VAL A 10 4.73 9.50 -18.34
N VAL A 11 3.45 9.67 -18.70
CA VAL A 11 2.66 8.64 -19.42
C VAL A 11 3.20 8.35 -20.83
N SER A 12 4.06 9.20 -21.40
CA SER A 12 4.60 9.06 -22.77
C SER A 12 6.08 8.63 -22.83
N LEU A 13 6.76 8.48 -21.69
CA LEU A 13 8.20 8.14 -21.65
C LEU A 13 8.54 6.92 -20.79
N CYS A 14 7.54 6.19 -20.30
CA CYS A 14 7.71 4.78 -19.98
C CYS A 14 8.05 4.08 -21.30
N PHE A 15 9.32 3.70 -21.49
CA PHE A 15 9.61 2.60 -22.39
C PHE A 15 8.76 1.43 -21.87
N ASP A 16 7.79 0.99 -22.67
CA ASP A 16 6.88 -0.13 -22.38
C ASP A 16 7.70 -1.41 -22.10
N ALA A 17 8.18 -1.54 -20.87
CA ALA A 17 8.57 -2.81 -20.30
C ALA A 17 7.27 -3.48 -19.86
N LYS A 18 6.56 -4.05 -20.83
CA LYS A 18 5.31 -4.77 -20.57
C LYS A 18 5.58 -5.95 -19.64
N SER A 19 4.62 -6.25 -18.77
CA SER A 19 4.58 -7.49 -18.01
C SER A 19 4.54 -8.72 -18.93
N GLN A 20 4.70 -9.92 -18.38
CA GLN A 20 4.46 -11.16 -19.14
C GLN A 20 3.14 -11.12 -19.86
N GLU A 21 3.21 -11.25 -21.18
CA GLU A 21 2.05 -11.47 -22.02
C GLU A 21 1.82 -12.98 -22.16
N LYS A 22 0.55 -13.35 -22.26
CA LYS A 22 0.12 -14.72 -22.54
C LYS A 22 -0.26 -14.81 -24.01
N TYR A 23 0.42 -15.68 -24.75
CA TYR A 23 0.17 -15.93 -26.17
C TYR A 23 -0.39 -17.31 -26.39
N ALA A 24 -1.30 -17.44 -27.36
CA ALA A 24 -1.85 -18.71 -27.77
C ALA A 24 -1.83 -18.90 -29.29
N VAL A 25 -1.61 -20.12 -29.74
CA VAL A 25 -1.83 -20.52 -31.14
C VAL A 25 -2.80 -21.69 -31.16
N LEU A 26 -3.95 -21.50 -31.79
CA LEU A 26 -4.98 -22.52 -31.95
C LEU A 26 -4.95 -23.03 -33.40
N ILE A 27 -4.51 -24.27 -33.63
CA ILE A 27 -4.34 -24.83 -34.97
C ILE A 27 -5.36 -25.94 -35.19
N CYS A 28 -6.30 -25.72 -36.11
CA CYS A 28 -7.26 -26.75 -36.51
C CYS A 28 -7.28 -26.93 -38.03
N GLY A 29 -6.78 -28.08 -38.48
CA GLY A 29 -6.57 -28.37 -39.90
C GLY A 29 -7.81 -28.85 -40.68
N SER A 30 -8.90 -29.17 -39.97
CA SER A 30 -10.05 -29.90 -40.52
C SER A 30 -11.35 -29.09 -40.45
N GLU A 31 -12.26 -29.34 -41.40
CA GLU A 31 -13.59 -28.73 -41.43
C GLU A 31 -14.70 -29.71 -41.02
N PRO A 32 -15.87 -29.21 -40.61
CA PRO A 32 -17.00 -30.05 -40.21
C PRO A 32 -17.56 -30.98 -41.28
N ASP A 33 -17.32 -30.68 -42.57
CA ASP A 33 -17.92 -31.35 -43.71
C ASP A 33 -16.88 -32.08 -44.58
N GLU A 34 -15.84 -32.68 -43.97
CA GLU A 34 -14.82 -33.45 -44.70
C GLU A 34 -15.40 -34.73 -45.37
N THR A 35 -16.05 -34.54 -46.52
CA THR A 35 -16.23 -35.55 -47.56
C THR A 35 -14.98 -35.69 -48.45
N GLU A 36 -13.94 -34.87 -48.23
CA GLU A 36 -12.74 -34.74 -49.07
C GLU A 36 -11.44 -35.32 -48.46
N CYS A 37 -11.48 -36.41 -47.68
CA CYS A 37 -10.25 -37.16 -47.42
C CYS A 37 -9.97 -38.15 -48.58
N VAL A 38 -9.46 -37.63 -49.70
CA VAL A 38 -8.91 -38.45 -50.82
C VAL A 38 -7.43 -38.74 -50.56
N MET A 39 -7.13 -39.39 -49.44
CA MET A 39 -5.94 -40.23 -49.30
C MET A 39 -6.44 -41.67 -49.17
N ASP A 40 -6.30 -42.41 -50.26
CA ASP A 40 -6.83 -43.75 -50.58
C ASP A 40 -6.29 -44.89 -49.67
N SER A 41 -5.94 -44.61 -48.40
CA SER A 41 -5.49 -45.63 -47.45
C SER A 41 -5.72 -45.37 -45.95
N LEU A 42 -6.43 -44.32 -45.52
CA LEU A 42 -6.70 -44.08 -44.08
C LEU A 42 -8.20 -43.98 -43.71
N SER A 43 -9.09 -44.37 -44.62
CA SER A 43 -10.51 -44.58 -44.32
C SER A 43 -10.77 -45.87 -43.51
N LEU A 44 -9.93 -46.22 -42.54
CA LEU A 44 -10.22 -47.32 -41.60
C LEU A 44 -11.45 -47.02 -40.72
N TRP A 45 -11.95 -45.78 -40.76
CA TRP A 45 -13.22 -45.34 -40.18
C TRP A 45 -14.21 -44.74 -41.20
N GLY A 46 -14.00 -44.95 -42.51
CA GLY A 46 -14.90 -44.52 -43.59
C GLY A 46 -16.23 -45.29 -43.66
N ALA A 47 -16.76 -45.75 -42.52
CA ALA A 47 -17.97 -46.57 -42.43
C ALA A 47 -18.92 -46.13 -41.29
N LEU A 48 -18.89 -44.85 -40.90
CA LEU A 48 -19.96 -44.23 -40.13
C LEU A 48 -20.55 -43.11 -41.00
N GLY A 49 -21.78 -43.33 -41.48
CA GLY A 49 -22.43 -42.46 -42.46
C GLY A 49 -22.89 -41.12 -41.90
N ASP A 50 -23.05 -40.15 -42.80
CA ASP A 50 -23.90 -38.93 -42.72
C ASP A 50 -23.86 -38.04 -41.46
N THR A 51 -22.92 -38.19 -40.53
CA THR A 51 -22.76 -37.25 -39.40
C THR A 51 -21.68 -36.21 -39.70
N ILE A 52 -22.10 -34.94 -39.83
CA ILE A 52 -21.24 -33.75 -39.91
C ILE A 52 -20.35 -33.72 -38.66
N ARG A 53 -19.04 -33.67 -38.84
CA ARG A 53 -18.02 -33.67 -37.77
C ARG A 53 -17.77 -32.26 -37.24
N ASN A 54 -18.79 -31.63 -36.66
CA ASN A 54 -18.70 -30.25 -36.19
C ASN A 54 -17.76 -30.03 -35.00
N GLU A 55 -17.19 -31.09 -34.40
CA GLU A 55 -16.24 -31.01 -33.30
C GLU A 55 -15.04 -30.09 -33.59
N PHE A 56 -14.53 -30.11 -34.83
CA PHE A 56 -13.36 -29.31 -35.19
C PHE A 56 -13.57 -27.81 -35.01
N TRP A 57 -14.76 -27.30 -35.34
CA TRP A 57 -15.09 -25.90 -35.08
C TRP A 57 -15.48 -25.67 -33.63
N ASN A 58 -16.35 -26.53 -33.09
CA ASN A 58 -16.89 -26.35 -31.75
C ASN A 58 -15.77 -26.24 -30.71
N ASP A 59 -14.80 -27.14 -30.73
CA ASP A 59 -13.68 -27.13 -29.78
C ASP A 59 -12.70 -25.97 -30.03
N THR A 60 -12.49 -25.58 -31.31
CA THR A 60 -11.66 -24.40 -31.64
C THR A 60 -12.28 -23.14 -31.04
N TYR A 61 -13.58 -22.96 -31.24
CA TYR A 61 -14.35 -21.85 -30.70
C TYR A 61 -14.32 -21.85 -29.16
N LEU A 62 -14.54 -23.01 -28.53
CA LEU A 62 -14.54 -23.14 -27.07
C LEU A 62 -13.17 -22.82 -26.46
N MET A 63 -12.08 -23.29 -27.09
CA MET A 63 -10.74 -22.98 -26.62
C MET A 63 -10.46 -21.47 -26.71
N TYR A 64 -10.81 -20.83 -27.82
CA TYR A 64 -10.72 -19.37 -27.95
C TYR A 64 -11.53 -18.66 -26.87
N GLU A 65 -12.80 -19.05 -26.69
CA GLU A 65 -13.70 -18.46 -25.70
C GLU A 65 -13.13 -18.55 -24.28
N SER A 66 -12.62 -19.72 -23.88
CA SER A 66 -12.00 -19.91 -22.57
C SER A 66 -10.79 -19.02 -22.34
N LEU A 67 -9.89 -18.92 -23.33
CA LEU A 67 -8.69 -18.10 -23.22
C LEU A 67 -9.03 -16.63 -22.99
N ILE A 68 -10.01 -16.10 -23.75
CA ILE A 68 -10.43 -14.70 -23.66
C ILE A 68 -11.24 -14.43 -22.39
N ASN A 69 -12.30 -15.20 -22.15
CA ASN A 69 -13.28 -14.88 -21.10
C ASN A 69 -12.85 -15.33 -19.70
N ASN A 70 -12.15 -16.47 -19.60
CA ASN A 70 -11.90 -17.11 -18.31
C ASN A 70 -10.44 -17.02 -17.88
N PHE A 71 -9.51 -16.98 -18.83
CA PHE A 71 -8.08 -16.98 -18.53
C PHE A 71 -7.38 -15.66 -18.87
N GLY A 72 -8.11 -14.62 -19.30
CA GLY A 72 -7.59 -13.26 -19.43
C GLY A 72 -6.47 -13.12 -20.49
N TYR A 73 -6.54 -13.87 -21.58
CA TYR A 73 -5.73 -13.61 -22.76
C TYR A 73 -6.29 -12.39 -23.51
N ALA A 74 -5.41 -11.55 -24.03
CA ALA A 74 -5.80 -10.50 -24.97
C ALA A 74 -6.08 -11.13 -26.35
N ASP A 75 -7.12 -10.66 -27.04
CA ASP A 75 -7.50 -11.16 -28.37
C ASP A 75 -6.34 -11.05 -29.37
N GLU A 76 -5.62 -9.94 -29.38
CA GLU A 76 -4.44 -9.73 -30.23
C GLU A 76 -3.27 -10.69 -29.97
N ASN A 77 -3.31 -11.46 -28.89
CA ASN A 77 -2.29 -12.44 -28.51
C ASN A 77 -2.75 -13.90 -28.74
N VAL A 78 -3.98 -14.12 -29.21
CA VAL A 78 -4.53 -15.44 -29.54
C VAL A 78 -4.66 -15.57 -31.06
N TYR A 79 -3.86 -16.45 -31.66
CA TYR A 79 -3.80 -16.64 -33.11
C TYR A 79 -4.56 -17.90 -33.51
N VAL A 80 -5.69 -17.74 -34.20
CA VAL A 80 -6.55 -18.83 -34.64
C VAL A 80 -6.27 -19.18 -36.10
N ILE A 81 -5.63 -20.33 -36.28
CA ILE A 81 -5.29 -20.92 -37.58
C ILE A 81 -6.28 -22.04 -37.87
N TYR A 82 -7.35 -21.71 -38.60
CA TYR A 82 -8.49 -22.62 -38.79
C TYR A 82 -8.76 -22.89 -40.28
N TYR A 83 -8.76 -24.18 -40.66
CA TYR A 83 -9.09 -24.73 -41.97
C TYR A 83 -8.84 -23.78 -43.16
N ASN A 84 -9.89 -23.16 -43.70
CA ASN A 84 -9.85 -22.32 -44.90
C ASN A 84 -9.65 -20.83 -44.62
N GLY A 85 -9.47 -20.44 -43.36
CA GLY A 85 -9.22 -19.07 -42.92
C GLY A 85 -10.51 -18.27 -42.69
N ILE A 86 -11.64 -18.94 -42.49
CA ILE A 86 -12.91 -18.31 -42.13
C ILE A 86 -13.61 -19.11 -41.03
N ASP A 87 -14.33 -18.41 -40.16
CA ASP A 87 -15.17 -19.03 -39.14
C ASP A 87 -16.22 -19.94 -39.78
N PHE A 88 -16.46 -21.10 -39.17
CA PHE A 88 -17.51 -22.01 -39.60
C PHE A 88 -18.87 -21.53 -39.08
N ASN A 89 -19.72 -21.04 -39.98
CA ASN A 89 -21.07 -20.58 -39.66
C ASN A 89 -22.10 -21.01 -40.72
N PRO A 90 -22.51 -22.29 -40.74
CA PRO A 90 -23.55 -22.77 -41.63
C PRO A 90 -24.93 -22.23 -41.21
N ASN A 91 -25.86 -22.15 -42.16
CA ASN A 91 -27.25 -21.80 -41.87
C ASN A 91 -27.86 -22.81 -40.87
N GLY A 92 -28.20 -22.35 -39.66
CA GLY A 92 -28.77 -23.19 -38.60
C GLY A 92 -27.79 -23.59 -37.49
N GLN A 93 -26.53 -23.11 -37.51
CA GLN A 93 -25.66 -23.20 -36.35
C GLN A 93 -26.27 -22.45 -35.16
N ALA A 94 -26.22 -23.07 -33.99
CA ALA A 94 -26.67 -22.47 -32.74
C ALA A 94 -25.77 -21.28 -32.37
N ASP A 95 -26.38 -20.26 -31.78
CA ASP A 95 -25.70 -19.05 -31.34
C ASP A 95 -24.51 -19.35 -30.40
N ARG A 96 -24.54 -20.48 -29.66
CA ARG A 96 -23.44 -20.96 -28.79
C ARG A 96 -22.08 -21.02 -29.47
N TYR A 97 -22.03 -21.41 -30.75
CA TYR A 97 -20.80 -21.64 -31.52
C TYR A 97 -20.58 -20.59 -32.62
N ASN A 98 -21.36 -19.51 -32.59
CA ASN A 98 -21.28 -18.45 -33.56
C ASN A 98 -20.47 -17.28 -32.98
N SER A 99 -19.21 -17.15 -33.40
CA SER A 99 -18.31 -16.07 -33.02
C SER A 99 -18.87 -14.68 -33.27
N ALA A 100 -19.56 -14.45 -34.40
CA ALA A 100 -20.17 -13.17 -34.71
C ALA A 100 -21.31 -12.79 -33.75
N PHE A 101 -21.90 -13.77 -33.07
CA PHE A 101 -22.91 -13.55 -32.06
C PHE A 101 -22.29 -13.29 -30.67
N ASN A 102 -21.35 -14.14 -30.23
CA ASN A 102 -20.78 -14.06 -28.88
C ASN A 102 -19.62 -13.05 -28.76
N PHE A 103 -18.88 -12.82 -29.85
CA PHE A 103 -17.72 -11.92 -29.91
C PHE A 103 -17.84 -10.95 -31.11
N PRO A 104 -18.88 -10.10 -31.17
CA PRO A 104 -19.15 -9.26 -32.34
C PRO A 104 -18.06 -8.21 -32.64
N LEU A 105 -17.20 -7.90 -31.66
CA LEU A 105 -16.07 -6.98 -31.82
C LEU A 105 -14.81 -7.65 -32.38
N TYR A 106 -14.67 -8.96 -32.16
CA TYR A 106 -13.49 -9.74 -32.55
C TYR A 106 -13.78 -10.68 -33.73
N ALA A 107 -15.05 -10.84 -34.12
CA ALA A 107 -15.42 -11.68 -35.25
C ALA A 107 -14.99 -11.09 -36.61
N PRO A 108 -14.52 -11.91 -37.57
CA PRO A 108 -14.27 -13.35 -37.41
C PRO A 108 -13.07 -13.63 -36.49
N ILE A 109 -13.16 -14.66 -35.66
CA ILE A 109 -12.08 -15.02 -34.73
C ILE A 109 -10.94 -15.78 -35.42
N THR A 110 -11.19 -16.37 -36.59
CA THR A 110 -10.16 -17.01 -37.42
C THR A 110 -9.29 -15.96 -38.09
N ASP A 111 -7.98 -16.01 -37.83
CA ASP A 111 -7.00 -15.11 -38.43
C ASP A 111 -6.48 -15.61 -39.79
N LEU A 112 -6.18 -16.91 -39.86
CA LEU A 112 -5.44 -17.50 -40.97
C LEU A 112 -6.00 -18.87 -41.36
N SER A 113 -5.82 -19.25 -42.63
CA SER A 113 -6.10 -20.62 -43.07
C SER A 113 -5.05 -21.57 -42.53
N ALA A 114 -5.45 -22.78 -42.12
CA ALA A 114 -4.56 -23.84 -41.66
C ALA A 114 -3.75 -24.44 -42.80
N THR A 115 -2.70 -23.75 -43.22
CA THR A 115 -1.66 -24.22 -44.14
C THR A 115 -0.32 -24.23 -43.41
N ARG A 116 0.62 -25.03 -43.92
CA ARG A 116 1.99 -25.07 -43.39
C ARG A 116 2.63 -23.69 -43.43
N GLU A 117 2.42 -22.95 -44.51
CA GLU A 117 2.95 -21.59 -44.69
C GLU A 117 2.51 -20.65 -43.56
N HIS A 118 1.23 -20.66 -43.17
CA HIS A 118 0.74 -19.78 -42.10
C HIS A 118 1.15 -20.24 -40.70
N VAL A 119 1.26 -21.56 -40.46
CA VAL A 119 1.84 -22.05 -39.20
C VAL A 119 3.30 -21.62 -39.08
N GLU A 120 4.08 -21.75 -40.15
CA GLU A 120 5.46 -21.25 -40.22
C GLU A 120 5.51 -19.73 -40.03
N GLU A 121 4.59 -18.99 -40.65
CA GLU A 121 4.50 -17.53 -40.55
C GLU A 121 4.36 -17.05 -39.10
N VAL A 122 3.37 -17.59 -38.36
CA VAL A 122 3.11 -17.21 -36.97
C VAL A 122 4.29 -17.60 -36.06
N LEU A 123 4.73 -18.86 -36.12
CA LEU A 123 5.78 -19.35 -35.22
C LEU A 123 7.15 -18.72 -35.50
N MET A 124 7.49 -18.48 -36.77
CA MET A 124 8.69 -17.70 -37.12
C MET A 124 8.54 -16.25 -36.67
N GLY A 125 7.35 -15.67 -36.81
CA GLY A 125 7.00 -14.34 -36.29
C GLY A 125 7.31 -14.21 -34.80
N PHE A 126 6.85 -15.16 -33.99
CA PHE A 126 7.16 -15.23 -32.56
C PHE A 126 8.65 -15.37 -32.24
N SER A 127 9.41 -16.06 -33.09
CA SER A 127 10.85 -16.21 -32.89
C SER A 127 11.63 -14.91 -33.19
N ASN A 128 11.19 -14.13 -34.18
CA ASN A 128 12.01 -13.05 -34.76
C ASN A 128 11.38 -11.65 -34.77
N GLY A 129 10.11 -11.49 -34.35
CA GLY A 129 9.38 -10.23 -34.37
C GLY A 129 9.15 -9.69 -35.77
N SER A 130 8.65 -10.51 -36.70
CA SER A 130 8.41 -10.12 -38.10
C SER A 130 6.95 -10.29 -38.53
N ASN A 131 6.59 -9.74 -39.69
CA ASN A 131 5.27 -9.87 -40.32
C ASN A 131 4.07 -9.41 -39.47
N GLY A 132 4.30 -8.55 -38.48
CA GLY A 132 3.24 -8.05 -37.59
C GLY A 132 3.07 -8.85 -36.30
N TYR A 133 3.80 -9.96 -36.15
CA TYR A 133 3.84 -10.75 -34.91
C TYR A 133 4.90 -10.20 -33.94
N PRO A 134 4.66 -10.26 -32.62
CA PRO A 134 5.64 -9.86 -31.63
C PRO A 134 6.79 -10.88 -31.56
N GLN A 135 7.98 -10.43 -31.17
CA GLN A 135 9.02 -11.36 -30.74
C GLN A 135 8.75 -11.76 -29.30
N LEU A 136 8.53 -13.05 -29.06
CA LEU A 136 8.36 -13.58 -27.70
C LEU A 136 9.70 -13.62 -26.98
N THR A 137 9.64 -13.37 -25.67
CA THR A 137 10.78 -13.22 -24.77
C THR A 137 10.65 -14.12 -23.55
N LYS A 138 11.74 -14.23 -22.77
CA LYS A 138 11.76 -15.03 -21.52
C LYS A 138 10.79 -14.59 -20.45
N ASP A 139 10.10 -13.47 -20.65
CA ASP A 139 9.05 -13.03 -19.76
C ASP A 139 7.67 -13.49 -20.27
N ASP A 140 7.51 -14.05 -21.48
CA ASP A 140 6.23 -14.46 -22.07
C ASP A 140 5.87 -15.95 -21.83
N PHE A 141 4.56 -16.26 -21.89
CA PHE A 141 4.02 -17.62 -21.88
C PHE A 141 3.41 -17.97 -23.24
N LEU A 142 3.69 -19.18 -23.74
CA LEU A 142 3.13 -19.67 -24.99
C LEU A 142 2.31 -20.94 -24.78
N PHE A 143 1.02 -20.86 -25.08
CA PHE A 143 0.12 -22.00 -25.13
C PHE A 143 -0.15 -22.40 -26.59
N ILE A 144 -0.04 -23.68 -26.91
CA ILE A 144 -0.33 -24.19 -28.26
C ILE A 144 -1.35 -25.30 -28.15
N TRP A 145 -2.46 -25.11 -28.84
CA TRP A 145 -3.52 -26.10 -28.95
C TRP A 145 -3.66 -26.57 -30.39
N THR A 146 -3.76 -27.88 -30.61
CA THR A 146 -3.96 -28.45 -31.94
C THR A 146 -5.11 -29.43 -31.99
N PHE A 147 -5.90 -29.36 -33.06
CA PHE A 147 -6.96 -30.31 -33.39
C PHE A 147 -7.03 -30.53 -34.92
N GLY A 148 -7.76 -31.54 -35.37
CA GLY A 148 -7.78 -32.04 -36.74
C GLY A 148 -7.39 -33.52 -36.81
N HIS A 149 -6.98 -33.93 -38.00
CA HIS A 149 -6.46 -35.28 -38.23
C HIS A 149 -4.94 -35.37 -38.06
N GLY A 150 -4.46 -36.58 -37.81
CA GLY A 150 -3.02 -36.88 -37.77
C GLY A 150 -2.71 -38.18 -38.50
N SER A 151 -1.49 -38.30 -39.01
CA SER A 151 -1.07 -39.44 -39.83
C SER A 151 0.45 -39.61 -39.80
N PHE A 152 0.95 -40.55 -40.60
CA PHE A 152 2.34 -40.60 -41.01
C PHE A 152 2.47 -39.97 -42.40
N CYS A 153 3.27 -38.90 -42.53
CA CYS A 153 3.48 -38.15 -43.77
C CYS A 153 4.94 -38.23 -44.28
N GLY A 154 5.11 -38.21 -45.61
CA GLY A 154 6.41 -38.14 -46.30
C GLY A 154 6.59 -39.17 -47.43
N ASP A 155 7.33 -38.77 -48.48
CA ASP A 155 7.47 -39.56 -49.72
C ASP A 155 8.55 -40.66 -49.67
N LYS A 156 9.39 -40.69 -48.63
CA LYS A 156 10.50 -41.67 -48.48
C LYS A 156 10.73 -42.03 -47.02
N ASN A 157 11.06 -43.31 -46.81
CA ASN A 157 11.42 -43.88 -45.52
C ASN A 157 12.62 -43.13 -44.89
N PRO A 158 12.53 -42.59 -43.66
CA PRO A 158 11.42 -42.73 -42.70
C PRO A 158 10.24 -41.79 -42.97
N ILE A 159 9.02 -42.32 -42.78
CA ILE A 159 7.77 -41.54 -42.71
C ILE A 159 7.66 -40.99 -41.29
N TYR A 160 7.29 -39.72 -41.14
CA TYR A 160 7.21 -39.05 -39.83
C TYR A 160 5.76 -38.83 -39.42
N PRO A 161 5.43 -38.86 -38.13
CA PRO A 161 4.14 -38.38 -37.65
C PRO A 161 3.91 -36.92 -38.05
N CYS A 162 2.66 -36.58 -38.37
CA CYS A 162 2.31 -35.26 -38.87
C CYS A 162 0.94 -34.80 -38.36
N LEU A 163 0.82 -33.49 -38.18
CA LEU A 163 -0.44 -32.78 -38.04
C LEU A 163 -0.95 -32.49 -39.46
N LEU A 164 -2.15 -32.97 -39.77
CA LEU A 164 -2.77 -32.71 -41.07
C LEU A 164 -3.41 -31.32 -41.07
N LEU A 165 -3.20 -30.61 -42.16
CA LEU A 165 -3.65 -29.25 -42.41
C LEU A 165 -4.56 -29.24 -43.65
N LYS A 166 -5.05 -28.06 -44.03
CA LYS A 166 -6.00 -27.89 -45.13
C LYS A 166 -5.48 -28.51 -46.43
N GLY A 167 -6.35 -29.24 -47.13
CA GLY A 167 -6.13 -29.59 -48.54
C GLY A 167 -4.95 -30.52 -48.82
N ASN A 168 -4.71 -31.49 -47.91
CA ASN A 168 -3.57 -32.41 -47.90
C ASN A 168 -2.21 -31.78 -47.54
N ASP A 169 -2.21 -30.53 -47.08
CA ASP A 169 -1.02 -29.95 -46.47
C ASP A 169 -0.77 -30.60 -45.09
N TYR A 170 0.46 -30.56 -44.60
CA TYR A 170 0.82 -31.15 -43.31
C TYR A 170 2.11 -30.56 -42.76
N ILE A 171 2.30 -30.68 -41.45
CA ILE A 171 3.57 -30.38 -40.79
C ILE A 171 4.03 -31.59 -39.97
N GLN A 172 5.28 -32.01 -40.17
CA GLN A 172 5.87 -33.13 -39.44
C GLN A 172 6.21 -32.73 -38.00
N ASP A 173 6.18 -33.68 -37.07
CA ASP A 173 6.57 -33.50 -35.67
C ASP A 173 7.93 -32.80 -35.48
N VAL A 174 8.95 -33.24 -36.21
CA VAL A 174 10.31 -32.68 -36.17
C VAL A 174 10.39 -31.27 -36.77
N GLU A 175 9.60 -30.98 -37.79
CA GLU A 175 9.55 -29.66 -38.43
C GLU A 175 8.84 -28.67 -37.51
N PHE A 176 7.72 -29.09 -36.92
CA PHE A 176 6.96 -28.31 -35.95
C PHE A 176 7.82 -27.95 -34.73
N ALA A 177 8.52 -28.92 -34.15
CA ALA A 177 9.46 -28.67 -33.05
C ALA A 177 10.58 -27.69 -33.43
N SER A 178 11.13 -27.81 -34.65
CA SER A 178 12.20 -26.92 -35.13
C SER A 178 11.77 -25.45 -35.23
N LEU A 179 10.49 -25.18 -35.53
CA LEU A 179 9.95 -23.81 -35.53
C LEU A 179 9.90 -23.23 -34.12
N LEU A 180 9.66 -24.07 -33.12
CA LEU A 180 9.47 -23.70 -31.72
C LEU A 180 10.80 -23.56 -30.96
N ASP A 181 11.87 -24.22 -31.40
CA ASP A 181 13.20 -24.20 -30.76
C ASP A 181 13.79 -22.79 -30.61
N ASN A 182 13.43 -21.87 -31.50
CA ASN A 182 13.95 -20.50 -31.52
C ASN A 182 13.02 -19.47 -30.84
N ILE A 183 11.94 -19.92 -30.21
CA ILE A 183 11.04 -19.06 -29.44
C ILE A 183 11.51 -19.06 -27.99
N ASP A 184 11.96 -17.90 -27.51
CA ASP A 184 12.49 -17.71 -26.16
C ASP A 184 11.33 -17.33 -25.23
N VAL A 185 10.81 -18.26 -24.43
CA VAL A 185 9.67 -18.07 -23.50
C VAL A 185 10.01 -18.61 -22.11
N THR A 186 9.35 -18.11 -21.05
CA THR A 186 9.57 -18.66 -19.69
C THR A 186 9.16 -20.12 -19.63
N LYS A 187 7.96 -20.40 -20.15
CA LYS A 187 7.31 -21.70 -20.18
C LYS A 187 6.47 -21.79 -21.45
N ARG A 188 6.23 -23.02 -21.89
CA ARG A 188 5.24 -23.31 -22.93
C ARG A 188 4.40 -24.53 -22.56
N ALA A 189 3.17 -24.57 -23.03
CA ALA A 189 2.28 -25.71 -22.81
C ALA A 189 1.62 -26.13 -24.12
N PHE A 190 1.42 -27.45 -24.28
CA PHE A 190 0.80 -28.05 -25.44
C PHE A 190 -0.42 -28.88 -25.04
N TRP A 191 -1.54 -28.64 -25.73
CA TRP A 191 -2.70 -29.53 -25.77
C TRP A 191 -2.92 -30.01 -27.21
N MET A 192 -2.80 -31.32 -27.45
CA MET A 192 -2.86 -31.86 -28.80
C MET A 192 -3.86 -33.01 -28.92
N GLN A 193 -4.94 -32.76 -29.65
CA GLN A 193 -5.96 -33.77 -29.95
C GLN A 193 -5.97 -34.11 -31.44
N GLN A 194 -5.06 -34.95 -31.90
CA GLN A 194 -5.14 -35.54 -33.24
C GLN A 194 -4.67 -36.99 -33.18
N CYS A 195 -4.94 -37.79 -34.21
CA CYS A 195 -4.35 -39.13 -34.27
C CYS A 195 -2.82 -39.04 -34.19
N LEU A 196 -2.20 -39.95 -33.45
CA LEU A 196 -0.76 -39.99 -33.20
C LEU A 196 -0.24 -38.74 -32.44
N SER A 197 -1.07 -37.95 -31.76
CA SER A 197 -0.63 -36.70 -31.12
C SER A 197 0.51 -36.90 -30.11
N GLY A 198 0.50 -37.98 -29.33
CA GLY A 198 1.60 -38.30 -28.40
C GLY A 198 2.95 -38.54 -29.05
N SER A 199 3.00 -38.75 -30.37
CA SER A 199 4.27 -38.92 -31.11
C SER A 199 5.08 -37.63 -31.23
N PHE A 200 4.46 -36.47 -30.96
CA PHE A 200 5.15 -35.18 -30.95
C PHE A 200 5.92 -34.94 -29.65
N ALA A 201 5.59 -35.67 -28.57
CA ALA A 201 6.10 -35.43 -27.22
C ALA A 201 7.63 -35.46 -27.16
N ASN A 202 8.27 -36.45 -27.77
CA ASN A 202 9.73 -36.62 -27.75
C ASN A 202 10.51 -35.47 -28.40
N ASN A 203 9.89 -34.71 -29.31
CA ASN A 203 10.51 -33.56 -29.96
C ASN A 203 10.15 -32.24 -29.27
N LEU A 204 9.01 -32.18 -28.56
CA LEU A 204 8.54 -30.95 -27.90
C LEU A 204 8.87 -30.89 -26.40
N GLU A 205 9.06 -32.02 -25.74
CA GLU A 205 9.33 -32.08 -24.31
C GLU A 205 10.69 -31.47 -23.94
N ASN A 206 10.70 -30.64 -22.88
CA ASN A 206 11.90 -30.12 -22.26
C ASN A 206 11.58 -29.65 -20.83
N TYR A 207 12.58 -29.15 -20.11
CA TYR A 207 12.45 -28.71 -18.71
C TYR A 207 11.56 -27.47 -18.50
N THR A 208 11.15 -26.80 -19.57
CA THR A 208 10.28 -25.60 -19.56
C THR A 208 8.95 -25.84 -20.27
N THR A 209 8.63 -27.10 -20.59
CA THR A 209 7.45 -27.47 -21.37
C THR A 209 6.55 -28.42 -20.60
N VAL A 210 5.26 -28.15 -20.63
CA VAL A 210 4.21 -29.11 -20.28
C VAL A 210 3.58 -29.62 -21.57
N PHE A 211 3.56 -30.94 -21.77
CA PHE A 211 2.96 -31.55 -22.95
C PHE A 211 1.85 -32.50 -22.53
N HIS A 212 0.66 -32.33 -23.09
CA HIS A 212 -0.48 -33.21 -22.84
C HIS A 212 -1.25 -33.44 -24.14
N SER A 213 -1.46 -34.69 -24.49
CA SER A 213 -2.09 -35.09 -25.74
C SER A 213 -3.07 -36.22 -25.54
N ALA A 214 -4.09 -36.27 -26.40
CA ALA A 214 -5.19 -37.22 -26.33
C ALA A 214 -4.78 -38.70 -26.40
N CYS A 215 -3.72 -39.05 -27.14
CA CYS A 215 -3.38 -40.46 -27.36
C CYS A 215 -1.87 -40.73 -27.34
N GLN A 216 -1.47 -42.00 -27.17
CA GLN A 216 -0.07 -42.43 -27.29
C GLN A 216 0.46 -42.29 -28.73
N PRO A 217 1.79 -42.40 -28.97
CA PRO A 217 2.41 -42.17 -30.28
C PRO A 217 1.90 -43.01 -31.47
N LEU A 218 1.20 -44.13 -31.21
CA LEU A 218 0.69 -45.04 -32.24
C LEU A 218 -0.83 -45.25 -32.16
N GLU A 219 -1.52 -44.41 -31.38
CA GLU A 219 -2.96 -44.48 -31.17
C GLU A 219 -3.68 -43.39 -31.99
N ALA A 220 -4.99 -43.52 -32.12
CA ALA A 220 -5.82 -42.54 -32.79
C ALA A 220 -6.62 -41.76 -31.75
N GLY A 221 -6.61 -40.43 -31.85
CA GLY A 221 -7.50 -39.59 -31.06
C GLY A 221 -8.95 -39.80 -31.48
N THR A 222 -9.90 -39.68 -30.55
CA THR A 222 -11.30 -40.02 -30.83
C THR A 222 -12.33 -38.92 -30.50
N PRO A 223 -13.49 -38.92 -31.17
CA PRO A 223 -14.62 -38.08 -30.78
C PRO A 223 -15.25 -38.56 -29.46
N ALA A 224 -15.83 -37.65 -28.71
CA ALA A 224 -16.55 -37.93 -27.47
C ALA A 224 -17.75 -38.85 -27.67
N ASP A 225 -18.22 -39.56 -26.63
CA ASP A 225 -19.29 -40.57 -26.78
C ASP A 225 -20.44 -40.56 -25.81
N ASN A 226 -20.49 -39.55 -24.95
CA ASN A 226 -21.53 -39.39 -23.94
C ASN A 226 -21.49 -40.53 -22.90
N LEU A 227 -20.31 -41.04 -22.55
CA LEU A 227 -20.13 -42.01 -21.48
C LEU A 227 -19.09 -41.54 -20.47
N PRO A 228 -19.37 -41.67 -19.15
CA PRO A 228 -20.62 -42.15 -18.55
C PRO A 228 -21.77 -41.12 -18.53
N ASP A 229 -21.51 -39.86 -18.92
CA ASP A 229 -22.50 -38.77 -18.93
C ASP A 229 -22.40 -37.96 -20.23
N LEU A 230 -23.30 -37.00 -20.44
CA LEU A 230 -23.37 -36.22 -21.69
C LEU A 230 -22.11 -35.36 -21.93
N GLU A 231 -21.50 -35.55 -23.10
CA GLU A 231 -20.29 -34.84 -23.54
C GLU A 231 -20.55 -34.03 -24.81
N ASN A 232 -21.19 -34.66 -25.80
CA ASN A 232 -21.75 -34.01 -26.97
C ASN A 232 -23.06 -33.29 -26.59
N GLU A 233 -23.20 -32.03 -27.00
CA GLU A 233 -24.37 -31.23 -26.64
C GLU A 233 -25.53 -31.44 -27.59
N VAL A 234 -26.75 -31.19 -27.12
CA VAL A 234 -27.94 -31.14 -27.96
C VAL A 234 -28.61 -29.78 -27.79
N ILE A 235 -28.51 -28.93 -28.82
CA ILE A 235 -29.10 -27.58 -28.87
C ILE A 235 -30.10 -27.55 -30.01
N ASP A 236 -31.35 -27.17 -29.72
CA ASP A 236 -32.44 -27.11 -30.71
C ASP A 236 -32.67 -28.41 -31.52
N ASN A 237 -32.45 -29.57 -30.87
CA ASN A 237 -32.46 -30.92 -31.44
C ASN A 237 -31.32 -31.24 -32.43
N GLU A 238 -30.33 -30.37 -32.56
CA GLU A 238 -29.09 -30.62 -33.29
C GLU A 238 -27.99 -31.04 -32.33
N MET A 239 -27.18 -32.02 -32.73
CA MET A 239 -26.05 -32.50 -31.93
C MET A 239 -24.78 -31.71 -32.26
N TYR A 240 -24.13 -31.19 -31.23
CA TYR A 240 -22.83 -30.53 -31.32
C TYR A 240 -21.79 -31.48 -30.73
N GLN A 241 -20.94 -31.99 -31.61
CA GLN A 241 -19.93 -32.97 -31.26
C GLN A 241 -18.69 -32.31 -30.68
N HIS A 242 -17.93 -33.08 -29.89
CA HIS A 242 -16.66 -32.67 -29.30
C HIS A 242 -15.62 -33.79 -29.40
N GLY A 243 -14.36 -33.43 -29.24
CA GLY A 243 -13.31 -34.38 -28.89
C GLY A 243 -13.43 -34.89 -27.47
N GLU A 244 -13.12 -36.17 -27.23
CA GLU A 244 -13.12 -36.73 -25.87
C GLU A 244 -12.14 -35.97 -24.96
N PHE A 245 -10.88 -35.90 -25.38
CA PHE A 245 -9.83 -35.15 -24.68
C PHE A 245 -10.20 -33.67 -24.47
N ASN A 246 -10.61 -32.97 -25.54
CA ASN A 246 -10.92 -31.55 -25.54
C ASN A 246 -12.08 -31.24 -24.61
N PHE A 247 -13.13 -32.07 -24.61
CA PHE A 247 -14.25 -31.93 -23.70
C PHE A 247 -13.78 -31.97 -22.24
N HIS A 248 -12.93 -32.94 -21.88
CA HIS A 248 -12.47 -33.11 -20.50
C HIS A 248 -11.50 -32.01 -20.06
N VAL A 249 -10.52 -31.63 -20.90
CA VAL A 249 -9.59 -30.54 -20.54
C VAL A 249 -10.30 -29.19 -20.50
N PHE A 250 -11.25 -28.93 -21.40
CA PHE A 250 -12.10 -27.74 -21.34
C PHE A 250 -12.92 -27.74 -20.05
N SER A 251 -13.68 -28.82 -19.81
CA SER A 251 -14.67 -28.84 -18.73
C SER A 251 -14.01 -28.75 -17.35
N SER A 252 -12.93 -29.49 -17.15
CA SER A 252 -12.19 -29.45 -15.88
C SER A 252 -11.60 -28.09 -15.61
N THR A 253 -10.92 -27.49 -16.59
CA THR A 253 -10.17 -26.23 -16.42
C THR A 253 -11.08 -25.02 -16.27
N ASN A 254 -12.23 -25.00 -16.96
CA ASN A 254 -13.22 -23.93 -16.82
C ASN A 254 -14.15 -24.13 -15.60
N GLY A 255 -14.15 -25.32 -14.99
CA GLY A 255 -15.09 -25.66 -13.91
C GLY A 255 -16.54 -25.86 -14.38
N GLU A 256 -16.79 -25.85 -15.68
CA GLU A 256 -18.09 -26.04 -16.32
C GLU A 256 -17.98 -26.75 -17.67
N THR A 257 -18.98 -27.57 -18.02
CA THR A 257 -19.10 -28.18 -19.36
C THR A 257 -19.43 -27.12 -20.43
N PRO A 258 -19.30 -27.44 -21.74
CA PRO A 258 -19.69 -26.54 -22.82
C PRO A 258 -21.11 -25.96 -22.72
N TYR A 259 -22.03 -26.67 -22.04
CA TYR A 259 -23.42 -26.27 -21.80
C TYR A 259 -23.66 -25.65 -20.40
N TYR A 260 -22.59 -25.16 -19.76
CA TYR A 260 -22.61 -24.45 -18.49
C TYR A 260 -23.06 -25.29 -17.27
N SER A 261 -22.82 -26.61 -17.30
CA SER A 261 -23.00 -27.45 -16.11
C SER A 261 -21.72 -27.53 -15.31
N ASN A 262 -21.78 -27.24 -14.02
CA ASN A 262 -20.66 -27.44 -13.09
C ASN A 262 -20.53 -28.89 -12.57
N ILE A 263 -21.30 -29.82 -13.14
CA ILE A 263 -21.34 -31.24 -12.76
C ILE A 263 -21.16 -32.11 -14.02
N TYR A 264 -20.30 -33.11 -13.91
CA TYR A 264 -20.13 -34.19 -14.89
C TYR A 264 -20.21 -35.55 -14.18
N ASN A 265 -21.09 -36.45 -14.65
CA ASN A 265 -21.32 -37.77 -14.08
C ASN A 265 -21.60 -37.75 -12.56
N ASN A 266 -22.50 -36.85 -12.13
CA ASN A 266 -22.83 -36.60 -10.72
C ASN A 266 -21.64 -36.15 -9.84
N GLN A 267 -20.52 -35.71 -10.44
CA GLN A 267 -19.38 -35.15 -9.74
C GLN A 267 -19.22 -33.67 -10.10
N PRO A 268 -19.07 -32.78 -9.11
CA PRO A 268 -18.69 -31.41 -9.37
C PRO A 268 -17.36 -31.33 -10.14
N LEU A 269 -17.29 -30.48 -11.16
CA LEU A 269 -16.05 -30.20 -11.90
C LEU A 269 -14.98 -29.56 -11.02
N ALA A 270 -15.39 -28.85 -9.96
CA ALA A 270 -14.49 -28.36 -8.91
C ALA A 270 -13.66 -29.48 -8.23
N ASN A 271 -14.05 -30.76 -8.36
CA ASN A 271 -13.22 -31.86 -7.87
C ASN A 271 -11.94 -32.08 -8.70
N ALA A 272 -11.82 -31.44 -9.87
CA ALA A 272 -10.57 -31.41 -10.64
C ALA A 272 -9.48 -30.62 -9.92
N ASP A 273 -9.84 -29.65 -9.08
CA ASP A 273 -8.90 -28.94 -8.20
C ASP A 273 -8.51 -29.87 -7.03
N LEU A 274 -7.46 -30.65 -7.25
CA LEU A 274 -7.01 -31.65 -6.30
C LEU A 274 -6.35 -31.02 -5.08
N ASN A 275 -5.76 -29.85 -5.28
CA ASN A 275 -5.00 -29.19 -4.25
C ASN A 275 -5.87 -28.21 -3.43
N LEU A 276 -7.06 -27.83 -3.91
CA LEU A 276 -8.00 -26.89 -3.28
C LEU A 276 -7.42 -25.46 -3.19
N ASP A 277 -6.90 -24.94 -4.29
CA ASP A 277 -6.46 -23.54 -4.43
C ASP A 277 -7.31 -22.72 -5.42
N ASN A 278 -8.45 -23.28 -5.85
CA ASN A 278 -9.40 -22.75 -6.81
C ASN A 278 -8.82 -22.49 -8.21
N ILE A 279 -7.64 -23.03 -8.54
CA ILE A 279 -7.01 -22.89 -9.85
C ILE A 279 -6.66 -24.27 -10.39
N ILE A 280 -7.14 -24.59 -11.59
CA ILE A 280 -6.80 -25.85 -12.23
C ILE A 280 -5.44 -25.72 -12.93
N SER A 281 -4.45 -26.42 -12.40
CA SER A 281 -3.15 -26.57 -13.04
C SER A 281 -3.20 -27.54 -14.23
N PHE A 282 -2.19 -27.49 -15.12
CA PHE A 282 -2.09 -28.47 -16.21
C PHE A 282 -1.99 -29.91 -15.70
N TYR A 283 -1.39 -30.12 -14.53
CA TYR A 283 -1.31 -31.44 -13.90
C TYR A 283 -2.68 -31.95 -13.43
N GLU A 284 -3.50 -31.07 -12.86
CA GLU A 284 -4.86 -31.39 -12.42
C GLU A 284 -5.79 -31.68 -13.60
N SER A 285 -5.72 -30.85 -14.64
CA SER A 285 -6.45 -31.06 -15.90
C SER A 285 -6.11 -32.43 -16.52
N TRP A 286 -4.83 -32.82 -16.56
CA TRP A 286 -4.41 -34.14 -17.00
C TRP A 286 -4.95 -35.28 -16.12
N ILE A 287 -4.90 -35.14 -14.79
CA ILE A 287 -5.46 -36.18 -13.91
C ILE A 287 -6.95 -36.37 -14.17
N TRP A 288 -7.70 -35.27 -14.29
CA TRP A 288 -9.12 -35.33 -14.59
C TRP A 288 -9.36 -36.06 -15.91
N GLU A 289 -8.72 -35.60 -16.98
CA GLU A 289 -8.88 -36.16 -18.32
C GLU A 289 -8.52 -37.65 -18.37
N ARG A 290 -7.36 -38.06 -17.85
CA ARG A 290 -6.96 -39.47 -17.74
C ARG A 290 -7.99 -40.33 -16.99
N ASP A 291 -8.58 -39.79 -15.91
CA ASP A 291 -9.50 -40.55 -15.06
C ASP A 291 -10.94 -40.58 -15.61
N LYS A 292 -11.27 -39.68 -16.55
CA LYS A 292 -12.59 -39.61 -17.20
C LYS A 292 -12.60 -40.19 -18.61
N GLU A 293 -11.43 -40.39 -19.22
CA GLU A 293 -11.25 -41.05 -20.51
C GLU A 293 -12.06 -42.35 -20.62
N SER A 294 -13.03 -42.35 -21.53
CA SER A 294 -13.98 -43.44 -21.76
C SER A 294 -13.67 -44.24 -23.03
N LYS A 295 -12.81 -43.71 -23.90
CA LYS A 295 -12.44 -44.19 -25.23
C LYS A 295 -11.17 -45.03 -25.21
N PRO A 296 -10.92 -45.82 -26.28
CA PRO A 296 -9.67 -46.57 -26.43
C PRO A 296 -8.52 -45.68 -26.94
N GLU A 297 -8.39 -44.47 -26.38
CA GLU A 297 -7.21 -43.61 -26.50
C GLU A 297 -6.56 -43.49 -25.13
N THR A 298 -5.23 -43.51 -25.08
CA THR A 298 -4.49 -43.40 -23.82
C THR A 298 -3.75 -42.06 -23.80
N PRO A 299 -4.16 -41.10 -22.96
CA PRO A 299 -3.55 -39.79 -22.93
C PRO A 299 -2.06 -39.87 -22.60
N LEU A 300 -1.25 -39.04 -23.26
CA LEU A 300 0.18 -38.92 -22.99
C LEU A 300 0.44 -37.58 -22.32
N PHE A 301 1.19 -37.62 -21.22
CA PHE A 301 1.59 -36.45 -20.45
C PHE A 301 3.10 -36.46 -20.23
N SER A 302 3.78 -35.36 -20.53
CA SER A 302 5.19 -35.14 -20.25
C SER A 302 5.41 -33.80 -19.56
N ASP A 303 6.15 -33.86 -18.46
CA ASP A 303 6.53 -32.70 -17.64
C ASP A 303 7.93 -32.94 -17.07
N LEU A 304 8.94 -32.92 -17.95
CA LEU A 304 10.34 -33.16 -17.55
C LEU A 304 10.84 -32.13 -16.51
N GLY A 305 10.23 -30.94 -16.51
CA GLY A 305 10.53 -29.86 -15.56
C GLY A 305 9.92 -30.05 -14.18
N ASN A 306 8.90 -30.90 -14.03
CA ASN A 306 8.00 -30.92 -12.87
C ASN A 306 7.37 -29.54 -12.60
N ILE A 307 6.94 -28.86 -13.67
CA ILE A 307 6.37 -27.52 -13.63
C ILE A 307 4.85 -27.51 -13.82
N ALA A 308 4.23 -28.64 -14.17
CA ALA A 308 2.82 -28.67 -14.57
C ALA A 308 1.84 -28.41 -13.42
N SER A 309 2.21 -28.75 -12.18
CA SER A 309 1.42 -28.38 -10.99
C SER A 309 1.60 -26.90 -10.58
N GLN A 310 2.55 -26.20 -11.21
CA GLN A 310 2.89 -24.79 -10.96
C GLN A 310 2.63 -23.93 -12.22
N THR A 311 1.80 -24.42 -13.13
CA THR A 311 1.47 -23.77 -14.39
C THR A 311 -0.02 -23.97 -14.65
N SER A 312 -0.75 -22.90 -14.95
CA SER A 312 -2.13 -22.93 -15.43
C SER A 312 -2.29 -22.00 -16.63
N LEU A 313 -3.46 -22.04 -17.28
CA LEU A 313 -3.80 -21.07 -18.33
C LEU A 313 -3.95 -19.65 -17.77
N GLU A 314 -4.44 -19.50 -16.55
CA GLU A 314 -4.60 -18.19 -15.91
C GLU A 314 -3.25 -17.62 -15.44
N TYR A 315 -2.46 -18.44 -14.73
CA TYR A 315 -1.16 -18.08 -14.14
C TYR A 315 -0.07 -19.03 -14.62
N PRO A 316 0.78 -18.59 -15.59
CA PRO A 316 1.90 -19.37 -16.07
C PRO A 316 2.87 -19.78 -14.96
N THR A 317 2.99 -18.98 -13.90
CA THR A 317 3.66 -19.37 -12.65
C THR A 317 2.64 -19.37 -11.51
N LEU A 318 2.35 -20.55 -10.97
CA LEU A 318 1.44 -20.73 -9.84
C LEU A 318 2.21 -21.26 -8.62
N LEU A 319 2.06 -20.56 -7.49
CA LEU A 319 2.65 -20.95 -6.21
C LEU A 319 1.52 -21.33 -5.24
N SER A 320 1.45 -22.63 -4.93
CA SER A 320 0.51 -23.21 -3.96
C SER A 320 1.23 -23.97 -2.83
N THR A 321 2.56 -23.96 -2.82
CA THR A 321 3.41 -24.59 -1.80
C THR A 321 4.64 -23.75 -1.47
N ASN A 322 5.09 -23.78 -0.22
CA ASN A 322 6.27 -23.05 0.27
C ASN A 322 7.50 -23.18 -0.64
N ILE A 323 8.32 -22.13 -0.65
CA ILE A 323 9.61 -22.13 -1.35
C ILE A 323 10.52 -23.22 -0.73
N PRO A 324 11.13 -24.11 -1.54
CA PRO A 324 12.03 -25.15 -1.05
C PRO A 324 13.15 -24.59 -0.17
N ALA A 325 13.39 -25.22 0.99
CA ALA A 325 14.44 -24.78 1.92
C ALA A 325 15.85 -24.78 1.28
N ALA A 326 16.68 -23.83 1.71
CA ALA A 326 18.04 -23.61 1.19
C ALA A 326 18.15 -23.46 -0.34
N SER A 327 17.15 -22.85 -0.98
CA SER A 327 17.10 -22.56 -2.41
C SER A 327 17.11 -21.05 -2.70
N ASN A 328 17.54 -20.71 -3.92
CA ASN A 328 17.43 -19.37 -4.50
C ASN A 328 16.58 -19.49 -5.76
N ILE A 329 15.34 -19.00 -5.71
CA ILE A 329 14.38 -19.13 -6.79
C ILE A 329 14.08 -17.75 -7.38
N THR A 330 13.96 -17.69 -8.69
CA THR A 330 13.53 -16.50 -9.42
C THR A 330 12.31 -16.83 -10.25
N HIS A 331 11.23 -16.08 -10.03
CA HIS A 331 10.04 -16.12 -10.86
C HIS A 331 9.95 -14.85 -11.71
N ARG A 332 9.38 -15.01 -12.90
CA ARG A 332 9.25 -13.97 -13.92
C ARG A 332 7.79 -13.86 -14.32
N GLY A 333 7.45 -12.70 -14.84
CA GLY A 333 6.20 -12.53 -15.53
C GLY A 333 4.98 -12.57 -14.62
N LEU A 334 3.91 -13.27 -15.04
CA LEU A 334 2.64 -13.35 -14.35
C LEU A 334 2.65 -14.52 -13.36
N ILE A 335 2.53 -14.17 -12.09
CA ILE A 335 2.67 -15.07 -10.93
C ILE A 335 1.39 -15.03 -10.11
N GLY A 336 0.78 -16.18 -9.87
CA GLY A 336 -0.32 -16.35 -8.92
C GLY A 336 0.17 -17.02 -7.64
N ILE A 337 -0.17 -16.46 -6.48
CA ILE A 337 -0.02 -17.10 -5.18
C ILE A 337 -1.42 -17.49 -4.70
N SER A 338 -1.73 -18.77 -4.73
CA SER A 338 -3.09 -19.29 -4.52
C SER A 338 -3.33 -19.88 -3.13
N LYS A 339 -2.24 -20.07 -2.37
CA LYS A 339 -2.23 -20.48 -0.96
C LYS A 339 -1.16 -19.73 -0.19
N ASP A 340 -1.20 -19.82 1.13
CA ASP A 340 -0.13 -19.30 1.98
C ASP A 340 1.23 -19.89 1.59
N ILE A 341 2.16 -19.01 1.23
CA ILE A 341 3.54 -19.35 0.86
C ILE A 341 4.49 -18.79 1.90
N HIS A 342 5.24 -19.68 2.53
CA HIS A 342 6.43 -19.32 3.27
C HIS A 342 7.67 -19.34 2.37
N VAL A 343 8.51 -18.33 2.54
CA VAL A 343 9.90 -18.27 2.10
C VAL A 343 10.76 -18.57 3.35
N PRO A 344 11.18 -19.83 3.56
CA PRO A 344 11.73 -20.26 4.84
C PRO A 344 13.18 -19.78 5.05
N GLN A 345 13.65 -19.83 6.30
CA GLN A 345 15.02 -19.43 6.65
C GLN A 345 16.09 -20.00 5.71
N GLY A 346 17.03 -19.16 5.30
CA GLY A 346 18.15 -19.54 4.42
C GLY A 346 17.76 -19.70 2.96
N THR A 347 16.55 -19.27 2.56
CA THR A 347 16.11 -19.19 1.16
C THR A 347 16.02 -17.77 0.64
N GLN A 348 16.05 -17.64 -0.68
CA GLN A 348 15.80 -16.40 -1.38
C GLN A 348 14.70 -16.59 -2.44
N LEU A 349 13.68 -15.74 -2.38
CA LEU A 349 12.69 -15.59 -3.44
C LEU A 349 12.96 -14.27 -4.18
N THR A 350 13.15 -14.34 -5.50
CA THR A 350 13.25 -13.17 -6.36
C THR A 350 12.04 -13.09 -7.28
N ILE A 351 11.30 -11.99 -7.17
CA ILE A 351 10.31 -11.58 -8.17
C ILE A 351 11.06 -10.68 -9.15
N TYR A 352 11.31 -11.21 -10.36
CA TYR A 352 12.16 -10.53 -11.33
C TYR A 352 11.51 -9.24 -11.83
N LYS A 353 12.32 -8.33 -12.37
CA LYS A 353 11.83 -7.06 -12.92
C LYS A 353 10.69 -7.26 -13.93
N ASN A 354 9.78 -6.30 -14.01
CA ASN A 354 8.57 -6.29 -14.85
C ASN A 354 7.55 -7.41 -14.52
N ALA A 355 7.76 -8.22 -13.49
CA ALA A 355 6.81 -9.26 -13.12
C ALA A 355 5.55 -8.66 -12.49
N VAL A 356 4.44 -9.40 -12.62
CA VAL A 356 3.16 -9.10 -11.98
C VAL A 356 2.83 -10.28 -11.06
N LEU A 357 2.67 -10.00 -9.78
CA LEU A 357 2.35 -11.00 -8.76
C LEU A 357 0.96 -10.71 -8.20
N HIS A 358 0.07 -11.70 -8.24
CA HIS A 358 -1.24 -11.65 -7.61
C HIS A 358 -1.27 -12.56 -6.38
N LEU A 359 -1.66 -12.02 -5.23
CA LEU A 359 -2.15 -12.80 -4.10
C LEU A 359 -3.63 -13.09 -4.39
N VAL A 360 -3.94 -14.33 -4.80
CA VAL A 360 -5.30 -14.75 -5.16
C VAL A 360 -5.97 -15.46 -3.99
N ASN A 361 -7.31 -15.53 -4.00
CA ASN A 361 -8.08 -15.98 -2.84
C ASN A 361 -7.70 -15.18 -1.57
N ASP A 362 -7.64 -15.83 -0.42
CA ASP A 362 -7.17 -15.31 0.86
C ASP A 362 -5.69 -15.60 1.15
N ALA A 363 -4.90 -15.91 0.11
CA ALA A 363 -3.51 -16.32 0.24
C ALA A 363 -2.56 -15.20 0.73
N ASN A 364 -1.49 -15.61 1.42
CA ASN A 364 -0.47 -14.73 1.96
C ASN A 364 0.94 -15.10 1.47
N LEU A 365 1.80 -14.09 1.31
CA LEU A 365 3.24 -14.29 1.12
C LEU A 365 3.98 -13.93 2.41
N ILE A 366 4.65 -14.92 3.00
CA ILE A 366 5.32 -14.81 4.30
C ILE A 366 6.80 -15.09 4.11
N VAL A 367 7.65 -14.09 4.40
CA VAL A 367 9.10 -14.19 4.33
C VAL A 367 9.63 -14.36 5.74
N ASP A 368 10.00 -15.60 6.09
CA ASP A 368 10.42 -15.95 7.45
C ASP A 368 11.74 -15.26 7.83
N GLN A 369 11.98 -15.13 9.13
CA GLN A 369 13.24 -14.60 9.65
C GLN A 369 14.46 -15.34 9.06
N GLY A 370 15.43 -14.57 8.54
CA GLY A 370 16.64 -15.11 7.91
C GLY A 370 16.45 -15.65 6.49
N ALA A 371 15.28 -15.42 5.88
CA ALA A 371 15.07 -15.54 4.44
C ALA A 371 15.24 -14.18 3.74
N THR A 372 15.22 -14.16 2.41
CA THR A 372 15.31 -12.92 1.61
C THR A 372 14.23 -12.86 0.55
N LEU A 373 13.52 -11.74 0.45
CA LEU A 373 12.67 -11.38 -0.68
C LEU A 373 13.33 -10.25 -1.49
N ILE A 374 13.49 -10.49 -2.79
CA ILE A 374 13.95 -9.49 -3.75
C ILE A 374 12.80 -9.20 -4.71
N ILE A 375 12.36 -7.95 -4.75
CA ILE A 375 11.40 -7.42 -5.71
C ILE A 375 12.20 -6.58 -6.71
N GLY A 376 12.24 -6.99 -7.98
CA GLY A 376 12.94 -6.28 -9.05
C GLY A 376 12.27 -4.96 -9.45
N ASP A 377 12.91 -4.22 -10.36
CA ASP A 377 12.37 -2.97 -10.90
C ASP A 377 11.04 -3.21 -11.62
N SER A 378 10.12 -2.24 -11.56
CA SER A 378 8.85 -2.27 -12.29
C SER A 378 7.98 -3.50 -12.01
N VAL A 379 8.12 -4.10 -10.82
CA VAL A 379 7.23 -5.19 -10.38
C VAL A 379 5.92 -4.62 -9.89
N THR A 380 4.80 -5.25 -10.25
CA THR A 380 3.49 -4.99 -9.65
C THR A 380 3.09 -6.13 -8.73
N ILE A 381 2.65 -5.82 -7.52
CA ILE A 381 2.08 -6.78 -6.57
C ILE A 381 0.64 -6.37 -6.25
N THR A 382 -0.31 -7.28 -6.48
CA THR A 382 -1.74 -7.04 -6.33
C THR A 382 -2.35 -7.98 -5.28
N GLY A 383 -2.98 -7.41 -4.25
CA GLY A 383 -3.91 -8.14 -3.38
C GLY A 383 -5.30 -8.21 -4.01
N THR A 384 -5.91 -9.39 -4.10
CA THR A 384 -7.26 -9.57 -4.68
C THR A 384 -8.38 -9.67 -3.64
N HIS A 385 -8.01 -9.84 -2.37
CA HIS A 385 -8.90 -9.97 -1.22
C HIS A 385 -8.37 -9.16 -0.02
N SER A 386 -9.28 -8.65 0.83
CA SER A 386 -8.89 -7.81 1.98
C SER A 386 -8.06 -8.55 3.03
N ASP A 387 -8.15 -9.89 3.02
CA ASP A 387 -7.40 -10.75 3.93
C ASP A 387 -5.98 -11.06 3.43
N ASN A 388 -5.64 -10.71 2.18
CA ASN A 388 -4.29 -10.93 1.67
C ASN A 388 -3.27 -10.10 2.46
N CYS A 389 -2.12 -10.72 2.70
CA CYS A 389 -1.02 -10.11 3.40
C CYS A 389 0.32 -10.41 2.71
N LEU A 390 1.18 -9.39 2.64
CA LEU A 390 2.62 -9.57 2.51
C LEU A 390 3.26 -9.38 3.89
N VAL A 391 3.86 -10.43 4.44
CA VAL A 391 4.53 -10.41 5.75
C VAL A 391 6.01 -10.64 5.56
N VAL A 392 6.85 -9.69 5.99
CA VAL A 392 8.31 -9.77 5.81
C VAL A 392 9.04 -9.69 7.15
N GLU A 393 9.43 -10.84 7.69
CA GLU A 393 10.27 -10.98 8.89
C GLU A 393 11.76 -11.15 8.54
N GLY A 394 12.07 -11.54 7.30
CA GLY A 394 13.42 -11.64 6.74
C GLY A 394 13.92 -10.35 6.06
N ASP A 395 14.94 -10.48 5.22
CA ASP A 395 15.52 -9.37 4.47
C ASP A 395 14.68 -9.00 3.25
N LEU A 396 14.56 -7.71 2.97
CA LEU A 396 13.81 -7.16 1.85
C LEU A 396 14.69 -6.26 0.98
N SER A 397 14.62 -6.46 -0.34
CA SER A 397 15.16 -5.55 -1.34
C SER A 397 14.07 -5.22 -2.34
N ILE A 398 13.84 -3.94 -2.62
CA ILE A 398 12.85 -3.46 -3.58
C ILE A 398 13.57 -2.61 -4.64
N GLY A 399 13.28 -2.89 -5.91
CA GLY A 399 13.75 -2.12 -7.06
C GLY A 399 13.05 -0.77 -7.20
N SER A 400 13.29 -0.09 -8.31
CA SER A 400 12.60 1.17 -8.65
C SER A 400 11.26 0.91 -9.32
N ASP A 401 10.36 1.88 -9.27
CA ASP A 401 9.08 1.85 -10.03
C ASP A 401 8.17 0.67 -9.66
N VAL A 402 8.27 0.17 -8.43
CA VAL A 402 7.45 -0.95 -7.92
C VAL A 402 6.07 -0.44 -7.51
N VAL A 403 5.04 -1.20 -7.85
CA VAL A 403 3.63 -0.88 -7.55
C VAL A 403 3.04 -1.92 -6.61
N PHE A 404 2.47 -1.47 -5.50
CA PHE A 404 1.62 -2.26 -4.62
C PHE A 404 0.18 -1.77 -4.78
N ASN A 405 -0.71 -2.60 -5.33
CA ASN A 405 -2.08 -2.22 -5.62
C ASN A 405 -3.07 -3.29 -5.14
N SER A 406 -4.36 -3.02 -5.27
CA SER A 406 -5.45 -3.97 -5.03
C SER A 406 -6.29 -4.20 -6.28
N GLN A 407 -6.90 -5.38 -6.36
CA GLN A 407 -8.00 -5.63 -7.28
C GLN A 407 -9.34 -5.47 -6.53
N ASN A 408 -10.38 -5.02 -7.23
CA ASN A 408 -11.75 -4.89 -6.67
C ASN A 408 -11.86 -4.03 -5.39
N ASN A 409 -10.95 -3.07 -5.21
CA ASN A 409 -10.84 -2.24 -4.00
C ASN A 409 -10.63 -3.04 -2.70
N ALA A 410 -10.00 -4.22 -2.78
CA ALA A 410 -9.63 -5.00 -1.61
C ALA A 410 -8.46 -4.36 -0.84
N SER A 411 -8.74 -3.63 0.25
CA SER A 411 -7.68 -3.07 1.11
C SER A 411 -6.92 -4.18 1.85
N TRP A 412 -5.77 -4.58 1.32
CA TRP A 412 -4.91 -5.65 1.81
C TRP A 412 -3.72 -5.10 2.63
N ASN A 413 -2.95 -5.96 3.30
CA ASN A 413 -1.98 -5.54 4.31
C ASN A 413 -0.53 -5.88 3.96
N ILE A 414 0.39 -4.95 4.21
CA ILE A 414 1.83 -5.12 4.06
C ILE A 414 2.48 -4.91 5.42
N TYR A 415 3.11 -5.95 5.95
CA TYR A 415 3.79 -5.95 7.25
C TYR A 415 5.30 -6.11 7.08
N LEU A 416 6.06 -5.07 7.40
CA LEU A 416 7.51 -5.04 7.31
C LEU A 416 8.10 -5.17 8.72
N LYS A 417 8.36 -6.40 9.16
CA LYS A 417 8.65 -6.73 10.57
C LYS A 417 10.13 -6.88 10.90
N ASN A 418 11.02 -6.89 9.91
CA ASN A 418 12.46 -6.98 10.15
C ASN A 418 13.00 -5.67 10.73
N GLU A 419 13.18 -5.64 12.05
CA GLU A 419 13.62 -4.48 12.82
C GLU A 419 15.03 -3.99 12.48
N SER A 420 15.84 -4.82 11.81
CA SER A 420 17.19 -4.44 11.36
C SER A 420 17.24 -3.91 9.93
N GLN A 421 16.12 -3.97 9.20
CA GLN A 421 16.04 -3.59 7.81
C GLN A 421 16.21 -2.09 7.62
N ASN A 422 17.05 -1.72 6.65
CA ASN A 422 17.05 -0.37 6.07
C ASN A 422 16.42 -0.49 4.68
N LEU A 423 15.25 0.13 4.51
CA LEU A 423 14.46 0.03 3.30
C LEU A 423 14.54 1.32 2.50
N THR A 424 14.84 1.20 1.21
CA THR A 424 14.80 2.30 0.25
C THR A 424 13.75 1.98 -0.81
N LEU A 425 12.85 2.92 -1.02
CA LEU A 425 11.72 2.87 -1.94
C LEU A 425 11.88 4.04 -2.91
N LEU A 426 12.14 3.75 -4.19
CA LEU A 426 12.34 4.76 -5.22
C LEU A 426 11.23 4.63 -6.26
N ASN A 427 10.51 5.73 -6.49
CA ASN A 427 9.37 5.77 -7.40
C ASN A 427 8.32 4.68 -7.09
N THR A 428 8.16 4.32 -5.81
CA THR A 428 7.25 3.25 -5.39
C THR A 428 5.84 3.79 -5.24
N GLU A 429 4.86 3.05 -5.75
CA GLU A 429 3.44 3.34 -5.63
C GLU A 429 2.77 2.40 -4.64
N PHE A 430 1.94 2.95 -3.75
CA PHE A 430 1.03 2.22 -2.89
C PHE A 430 -0.40 2.70 -3.17
N SER A 431 -1.29 1.77 -3.51
CA SER A 431 -2.69 2.04 -3.82
C SER A 431 -3.61 1.06 -3.09
N ASN A 432 -4.55 1.60 -2.31
CA ASN A 432 -5.59 0.84 -1.60
C ASN A 432 -5.04 -0.36 -0.82
N CYS A 433 -4.05 -0.09 0.04
CA CYS A 433 -3.45 -1.04 0.97
C CYS A 433 -3.18 -0.41 2.34
N SER A 434 -2.74 -1.20 3.32
CA SER A 434 -2.19 -0.71 4.59
C SER A 434 -0.72 -1.12 4.69
N VAL A 435 0.15 -0.17 5.03
CA VAL A 435 1.58 -0.45 5.23
C VAL A 435 1.91 -0.25 6.71
N GLU A 436 2.42 -1.30 7.36
CA GLU A 436 2.85 -1.26 8.76
C GLU A 436 4.33 -1.68 8.84
N SER A 437 5.20 -0.76 9.23
CA SER A 437 6.65 -0.95 9.26
C SER A 437 7.23 -0.92 10.67
N TRP A 438 8.14 -1.85 10.94
CA TRP A 438 9.03 -1.88 12.10
C TRP A 438 10.51 -1.78 11.69
N CYS A 439 10.81 -1.43 10.44
CA CYS A 439 12.18 -1.31 9.95
C CYS A 439 12.99 -0.26 10.72
N ASN A 440 14.32 -0.43 10.75
CA ASN A 440 15.24 0.53 11.37
C ASN A 440 15.28 1.86 10.59
N ILE A 441 15.24 1.79 9.25
CA ILE A 441 15.16 2.96 8.38
C ILE A 441 14.16 2.69 7.26
N VAL A 442 13.30 3.67 6.97
CA VAL A 442 12.46 3.70 5.77
C VAL A 442 12.74 4.99 5.00
N THR A 443 13.11 4.90 3.73
CA THR A 443 13.30 6.05 2.85
C THR A 443 12.43 5.88 1.61
N LEU A 444 11.44 6.75 1.44
CA LEU A 444 10.61 6.86 0.24
C LEU A 444 10.95 8.14 -0.52
N THR A 445 11.21 8.02 -1.82
CA THR A 445 11.52 9.18 -2.67
C THR A 445 10.79 9.06 -3.99
N ASN A 446 10.18 10.17 -4.43
CA ASN A 446 9.43 10.25 -5.69
C ASN A 446 8.24 9.27 -5.76
N GLY A 447 7.64 8.91 -4.63
CA GLY A 447 6.59 7.90 -4.57
C GLY A 447 5.19 8.44 -4.84
N THR A 448 4.21 7.54 -4.76
CA THR A 448 2.79 7.88 -4.69
C THR A 448 2.10 6.97 -3.66
N ILE A 449 1.28 7.54 -2.79
CA ILE A 449 0.50 6.79 -1.79
C ILE A 449 -0.96 7.25 -1.92
N THR A 450 -1.85 6.39 -2.39
CA THR A 450 -3.23 6.77 -2.71
C THR A 450 -4.25 5.81 -2.12
N ASP A 451 -5.30 6.35 -1.48
CA ASP A 451 -6.43 5.59 -0.95
C ASP A 451 -6.00 4.45 0.00
N CYS A 452 -4.79 4.51 0.54
CA CYS A 452 -4.30 3.62 1.58
C CYS A 452 -4.94 3.99 2.93
N LYS A 453 -5.23 2.98 3.74
CA LYS A 453 -5.75 3.18 5.10
C LYS A 453 -4.79 4.03 5.93
N SER A 454 -3.52 3.66 5.90
CA SER A 454 -2.39 4.40 6.48
C SER A 454 -1.08 3.91 5.87
N PHE A 455 -0.07 4.78 5.87
CA PHE A 455 1.33 4.38 5.77
C PHE A 455 1.97 4.61 7.14
N SER A 456 2.27 3.53 7.83
CA SER A 456 2.65 3.53 9.24
C SER A 456 4.09 3.06 9.45
N SER A 457 4.83 3.73 10.34
CA SER A 457 6.07 3.19 10.92
C SER A 457 6.00 3.27 12.44
N HIS A 458 6.33 2.18 13.11
CA HIS A 458 6.22 2.03 14.57
C HIS A 458 7.54 2.21 15.32
N ARG A 459 8.62 2.34 14.56
CA ARG A 459 9.97 2.64 15.03
C ARG A 459 10.84 3.05 13.84
N GLY A 460 12.11 3.27 14.12
CA GLY A 460 13.11 3.59 13.11
C GLY A 460 13.04 5.03 12.64
N SER A 461 14.04 5.42 11.84
CA SER A 461 14.06 6.72 11.18
C SER A 461 13.31 6.66 9.85
N VAL A 462 12.52 7.68 9.54
CA VAL A 462 11.68 7.72 8.34
C VAL A 462 11.98 8.98 7.54
N THR A 463 12.16 8.82 6.23
CA THR A 463 12.35 9.91 5.29
C THR A 463 11.38 9.74 4.13
N ILE A 464 10.52 10.72 3.88
CA ILE A 464 9.61 10.75 2.73
C ILE A 464 9.81 12.08 2.01
N THR A 465 10.22 11.99 0.75
CA THR A 465 10.54 13.17 -0.06
C THR A 465 9.90 13.14 -1.44
N ASN A 466 9.40 14.30 -1.88
CA ASN A 466 8.85 14.50 -3.23
C ASN A 466 7.79 13.44 -3.59
N THR A 467 6.87 13.16 -2.66
CA THR A 467 5.85 12.12 -2.79
C THR A 467 4.46 12.74 -2.83
N ASP A 468 3.58 12.21 -3.69
CA ASP A 468 2.16 12.56 -3.72
C ASP A 468 1.40 11.60 -2.77
N ILE A 469 0.71 12.16 -1.78
CA ILE A 469 -0.10 11.42 -0.80
C ILE A 469 -1.57 11.86 -0.93
N LEU A 470 -2.44 10.95 -1.38
CA LEU A 470 -3.86 11.23 -1.62
C LEU A 470 -4.75 10.37 -0.73
N LYS A 471 -5.60 11.01 0.08
CA LYS A 471 -6.56 10.36 0.99
C LYS A 471 -5.93 9.37 1.97
N THR A 472 -4.64 9.51 2.23
CA THR A 472 -3.87 8.66 3.14
C THR A 472 -3.18 9.50 4.21
N GLU A 473 -3.09 8.93 5.41
CA GLU A 473 -2.32 9.47 6.51
C GLU A 473 -0.94 8.84 6.57
N ILE A 474 0.07 9.67 6.85
CA ILE A 474 1.40 9.25 7.27
C ILE A 474 1.44 9.21 8.79
N TYR A 475 1.43 8.01 9.36
CA TYR A 475 1.44 7.77 10.81
C TYR A 475 2.79 7.25 11.27
N LEU A 476 3.52 8.05 12.07
CA LEU A 476 4.87 7.70 12.50
C LEU A 476 4.95 7.73 14.02
N GLU A 477 5.20 6.59 14.65
CA GLU A 477 5.47 6.50 16.08
C GLU A 477 6.84 5.90 16.35
N ASN A 478 7.48 6.32 17.44
CA ASN A 478 8.73 5.73 17.89
C ASN A 478 8.54 4.98 19.21
N GLN A 479 8.44 3.66 19.14
CA GLN A 479 8.29 2.79 20.32
C GLN A 479 9.57 2.66 21.16
N ASP A 480 10.75 2.95 20.59
CA ASP A 480 12.05 2.66 21.21
C ASP A 480 12.58 3.76 22.16
N ASP A 481 11.89 4.90 22.28
CA ASP A 481 12.34 6.12 22.99
C ASP A 481 13.85 6.41 22.82
N ASN A 482 14.26 6.51 21.57
CA ASN A 482 15.64 6.71 21.17
C ASN A 482 15.76 7.91 20.21
N ASP A 483 16.93 8.02 19.60
CA ASP A 483 17.32 9.14 18.75
C ASP A 483 16.91 9.01 17.28
N ASN A 484 15.91 8.17 16.99
CA ASN A 484 15.26 8.07 15.68
C ASN A 484 14.74 9.44 15.21
N TYR A 485 14.69 9.61 13.89
CA TYR A 485 14.46 10.91 13.25
C TYR A 485 13.46 10.79 12.08
N ILE A 486 12.64 11.83 11.92
CA ILE A 486 11.69 11.98 10.81
C ILE A 486 12.15 13.12 9.90
N SER A 487 12.09 12.90 8.58
CA SER A 487 12.20 13.94 7.55
C SER A 487 11.04 13.80 6.57
N LEU A 488 10.15 14.78 6.50
CA LEU A 488 9.05 14.84 5.54
C LEU A 488 9.19 16.12 4.73
N THR A 489 9.68 15.99 3.50
CA THR A 489 10.12 17.14 2.69
C THR A 489 9.52 17.14 1.29
N ASP A 490 9.12 18.31 0.79
CA ASP A 490 8.67 18.47 -0.60
C ASP A 490 7.46 17.59 -1.01
N ASN A 491 6.58 17.19 -0.08
CA ASN A 491 5.44 16.30 -0.39
C ASN A 491 4.14 17.07 -0.64
N ASP A 492 3.20 16.45 -1.37
CA ASP A 492 1.87 16.98 -1.66
C ASP A 492 0.81 16.07 -1.03
N PHE A 493 0.03 16.58 -0.09
CA PHE A 493 -1.02 15.85 0.62
C PHE A 493 -2.39 16.42 0.24
N SER A 494 -3.32 15.58 -0.21
CA SER A 494 -4.70 16.01 -0.50
C SER A 494 -5.80 15.03 -0.05
N ASP A 495 -7.00 15.57 0.20
CA ASP A 495 -8.30 14.88 0.34
C ASP A 495 -8.47 13.86 1.48
N GLY A 496 -7.65 13.88 2.54
CA GLY A 496 -7.80 12.99 3.71
C GLY A 496 -8.76 13.48 4.80
N VAL A 497 -10.03 13.71 4.44
CA VAL A 497 -11.00 14.49 5.24
C VAL A 497 -11.24 14.03 6.68
N ASP A 498 -11.00 12.75 7.00
CA ASP A 498 -11.29 12.11 8.29
C ASP A 498 -10.04 11.71 9.09
N LYS A 499 -8.86 12.14 8.66
CA LYS A 499 -7.58 11.74 9.23
C LYS A 499 -6.57 12.90 9.21
N PRO A 500 -5.54 12.91 10.06
CA PRO A 500 -4.41 13.82 9.89
C PRO A 500 -3.63 13.53 8.60
N ALA A 501 -2.99 14.53 8.00
CA ALA A 501 -2.07 14.28 6.87
C ALA A 501 -0.76 13.68 7.37
N ILE A 502 -0.16 14.36 8.36
CA ILE A 502 1.05 13.93 9.05
C ILE A 502 0.72 13.78 10.54
N HIS A 503 0.95 12.59 11.09
CA HIS A 503 0.77 12.33 12.51
C HIS A 503 2.02 11.66 13.09
N ILE A 504 2.74 12.39 13.95
CA ILE A 504 3.98 11.93 14.56
C ILE A 504 3.87 11.79 16.07
N TRP A 505 4.46 10.72 16.62
CA TRP A 505 4.38 10.36 18.03
C TRP A 505 5.72 9.95 18.64
N ASN A 506 6.10 10.55 19.77
CA ASN A 506 7.29 10.19 20.58
C ASN A 506 8.64 10.22 19.83
N TYR A 507 8.74 10.99 18.75
CA TYR A 507 10.01 11.24 18.08
C TYR A 507 10.78 12.37 18.75
N ARG A 508 12.05 12.12 19.06
CA ARG A 508 12.94 13.14 19.65
C ARG A 508 13.35 14.20 18.64
N LYS A 509 13.47 13.84 17.37
CA LYS A 509 13.91 14.70 16.27
C LYS A 509 12.98 14.54 15.07
N TYR A 510 12.59 15.65 14.47
CA TYR A 510 11.73 15.70 13.28
C TYR A 510 11.98 16.98 12.48
N GLU A 511 11.88 16.88 11.16
CA GLU A 511 11.88 17.99 10.21
C GLU A 511 10.72 17.77 9.23
N ILE A 512 9.78 18.72 9.20
CA ILE A 512 8.63 18.71 8.30
C ILE A 512 8.72 20.01 7.50
N GLU A 513 9.20 19.93 6.25
CA GLU A 513 9.60 21.11 5.49
C GLU A 513 9.04 21.14 4.06
N ASN A 514 8.60 22.30 3.60
CA ASN A 514 8.17 22.54 2.22
C ASN A 514 7.08 21.56 1.70
N ASN A 515 6.16 21.12 2.56
CA ASN A 515 5.02 20.30 2.16
C ASN A 515 3.80 21.16 1.78
N THR A 516 2.99 20.70 0.85
CA THR A 516 1.64 21.22 0.59
C THR A 516 0.62 20.27 1.18
N ILE A 517 -0.29 20.75 2.02
CA ILE A 517 -1.29 19.94 2.71
C ILE A 517 -2.66 20.59 2.58
N GLU A 518 -3.62 19.87 2.01
CA GLU A 518 -4.97 20.37 1.76
C GLU A 518 -6.06 19.33 2.09
N GLY A 519 -7.13 19.75 2.78
CA GLY A 519 -8.37 18.95 2.87
C GLY A 519 -8.30 17.75 3.81
N TYR A 520 -7.52 17.84 4.88
CA TYR A 520 -7.41 16.81 5.93
C TYR A 520 -8.20 17.15 7.19
N TYR A 521 -8.27 16.23 8.17
CA TYR A 521 -8.77 16.59 9.49
C TYR A 521 -7.81 17.56 10.20
N ASP A 522 -6.58 17.12 10.46
CA ASP A 522 -5.46 17.96 10.87
C ASP A 522 -4.39 17.96 9.78
N GLY A 523 -3.75 19.11 9.51
CA GLY A 523 -2.63 19.15 8.58
C GLY A 523 -1.41 18.42 9.15
N ILE A 524 -0.87 18.93 10.25
CA ILE A 524 0.30 18.38 10.93
C ILE A 524 -0.03 18.17 12.41
N LYS A 525 0.07 16.93 12.89
CA LYS A 525 -0.20 16.55 14.29
C LYS A 525 1.04 15.98 14.97
N ILE A 526 1.46 16.62 16.06
CA ILE A 526 2.71 16.34 16.77
C ILE A 526 2.43 15.99 18.24
N MET A 527 2.68 14.74 18.63
CA MET A 527 2.30 14.21 19.94
C MET A 527 3.54 13.73 20.73
N GLN A 528 3.78 14.29 21.91
CA GLN A 528 4.91 13.93 22.80
C GLN A 528 6.29 13.95 22.10
N CYS A 529 6.52 14.86 21.16
CA CYS A 529 7.73 14.90 20.33
C CYS A 529 8.69 16.04 20.73
N GLY A 530 9.89 15.95 20.17
CA GLY A 530 10.85 17.05 20.11
C GLY A 530 11.94 17.02 21.17
N TYR A 531 12.00 16.05 22.08
CA TYR A 531 12.99 16.05 23.19
C TYR A 531 14.42 15.62 22.81
N GLY A 532 14.82 15.79 21.54
CA GLY A 532 16.17 15.57 21.00
C GLY A 532 16.97 16.86 20.78
N THR A 533 17.90 16.89 19.82
CA THR A 533 18.73 18.08 19.52
C THR A 533 17.90 19.21 18.88
N VAL A 534 18.26 20.47 19.15
CA VAL A 534 17.46 21.66 18.77
C VAL A 534 17.50 21.95 17.27
N ASP A 535 18.55 21.52 16.57
CA ASP A 535 18.71 21.73 15.13
C ASP A 535 17.72 20.93 14.27
N LYS A 536 17.05 19.92 14.86
CA LYS A 536 16.19 18.94 14.16
C LYS A 536 14.82 18.77 14.82
N ILE A 537 14.13 19.85 15.15
CA ILE A 537 12.77 19.86 15.73
C ILE A 537 11.91 20.94 15.07
N LYS A 538 11.70 20.82 13.76
CA LYS A 538 11.24 21.92 12.89
C LYS A 538 9.99 21.56 12.09
N VAL A 539 9.12 22.56 11.95
CA VAL A 539 8.02 22.62 10.99
C VAL A 539 8.18 23.92 10.21
N GLU A 540 8.73 23.85 9.00
CA GLU A 540 9.15 25.04 8.26
C GLU A 540 8.65 25.08 6.81
N GLU A 541 8.31 26.26 6.31
CA GLU A 541 7.98 26.48 4.89
C GLU A 541 6.82 25.62 4.32
N ASN A 542 5.93 25.08 5.18
CA ASN A 542 4.78 24.29 4.71
C ASN A 542 3.59 25.20 4.34
N ASN A 543 2.79 24.76 3.38
CA ASN A 543 1.49 25.36 3.05
C ASN A 543 0.38 24.41 3.51
N VAL A 544 -0.41 24.81 4.51
CA VAL A 544 -1.46 23.99 5.14
C VAL A 544 -2.79 24.71 5.06
N SER A 545 -3.77 24.10 4.39
CA SER A 545 -5.07 24.74 4.22
C SER A 545 -6.26 23.82 4.13
N ASN A 546 -7.46 24.38 4.34
CA ASN A 546 -8.73 23.67 4.18
C ASN A 546 -8.85 22.42 5.06
N CYS A 547 -8.12 22.34 6.18
CA CYS A 547 -8.26 21.25 7.13
C CYS A 547 -9.51 21.47 7.99
N SER A 548 -10.29 20.42 8.23
CA SER A 548 -11.55 20.54 8.98
C SER A 548 -11.38 20.82 10.47
N HIS A 549 -10.17 20.60 11.00
CA HIS A 549 -9.78 20.91 12.38
C HIS A 549 -8.57 21.87 12.38
N SER A 550 -7.34 21.43 12.62
CA SER A 550 -6.20 22.34 12.73
C SER A 550 -5.27 22.30 11.52
N GLY A 551 -4.64 23.43 11.20
CA GLY A 551 -3.45 23.42 10.35
C GLY A 551 -2.31 22.67 11.03
N ILE A 552 -1.96 23.09 12.25
CA ILE A 552 -0.95 22.42 13.09
C ILE A 552 -1.52 22.16 14.50
N THR A 553 -1.43 20.92 14.97
CA THR A 553 -1.75 20.51 16.35
C THR A 553 -0.50 19.99 17.02
N ALA A 554 -0.16 20.50 18.21
CA ALA A 554 0.90 19.94 19.03
C ALA A 554 0.42 19.68 20.47
N TYR A 555 0.83 18.55 21.04
CA TYR A 555 0.49 18.12 22.40
C TYR A 555 1.72 17.61 23.15
N GLY A 556 2.01 18.12 24.35
CA GLY A 556 3.13 17.63 25.16
C GLY A 556 4.50 17.77 24.50
N SER A 557 4.62 18.63 23.49
CA SER A 557 5.71 18.63 22.52
C SER A 557 6.52 19.93 22.54
N ARG A 558 7.71 19.88 21.92
CA ARG A 558 8.55 21.06 21.70
C ARG A 558 9.02 21.15 20.26
N GLY A 559 9.37 22.35 19.82
CA GLY A 559 9.89 22.55 18.46
C GLY A 559 9.92 24.01 18.02
N ILE A 560 10.12 24.17 16.71
CA ILE A 560 10.14 25.44 16.00
C ILE A 560 9.10 25.35 14.88
N ILE A 561 8.18 26.31 14.83
CA ILE A 561 7.25 26.52 13.73
C ILE A 561 7.67 27.84 13.07
N ASN A 562 8.15 27.78 11.83
CA ASN A 562 8.68 28.96 11.17
C ASN A 562 8.34 29.03 9.69
N ASP A 563 7.96 30.22 9.21
CA ASP A 563 7.74 30.50 7.78
C ASP A 563 6.73 29.60 7.05
N ASN A 564 5.73 29.05 7.75
CA ASN A 564 4.61 28.31 7.16
C ASN A 564 3.47 29.25 6.74
N HIS A 565 2.67 28.82 5.75
CA HIS A 565 1.43 29.44 5.33
C HIS A 565 0.25 28.57 5.78
N ILE A 566 -0.54 29.05 6.74
CA ILE A 566 -1.62 28.29 7.36
C ILE A 566 -2.93 29.05 7.19
N SER A 567 -3.91 28.48 6.47
CA SER A 567 -5.16 29.20 6.20
C SER A 567 -6.41 28.35 6.02
N ASN A 568 -7.60 28.91 6.22
CA ASN A 568 -8.88 28.25 5.94
C ASN A 568 -9.10 26.94 6.70
N ASN A 569 -8.54 26.80 7.90
CA ASN A 569 -8.80 25.67 8.80
C ASN A 569 -9.80 26.08 9.90
N MET A 570 -10.17 25.16 10.80
CA MET A 570 -10.88 25.56 12.04
C MET A 570 -9.94 26.32 12.97
N TYR A 571 -8.74 25.78 13.19
CA TYR A 571 -7.68 26.40 13.97
C TYR A 571 -6.41 26.51 13.13
N GLY A 572 -5.72 27.65 13.17
CA GLY A 572 -4.41 27.78 12.53
C GLY A 572 -3.38 26.89 13.24
N ILE A 573 -3.03 27.26 14.47
CA ILE A 573 -2.13 26.50 15.34
C ILE A 573 -2.82 26.21 16.69
N TRP A 574 -2.83 24.94 17.10
CA TRP A 574 -3.33 24.46 18.39
C TRP A 574 -2.20 23.86 19.24
N LEU A 575 -1.96 24.40 20.44
CA LEU A 575 -0.91 23.96 21.37
C LEU A 575 -1.48 23.52 22.72
N GLY A 576 -1.36 22.23 23.04
CA GLY A 576 -1.93 21.61 24.24
C GLY A 576 -0.91 20.97 25.18
N ASP A 577 -1.25 20.93 26.47
CA ASP A 577 -0.52 20.27 27.56
C ASP A 577 1.01 20.53 27.60
N HIS A 578 1.44 21.61 28.23
CA HIS A 578 2.86 21.91 28.48
C HIS A 578 3.74 21.91 27.21
N CYS A 579 3.22 22.45 26.11
CA CYS A 579 4.02 22.63 24.89
C CYS A 579 5.07 23.73 25.04
N SER A 580 6.21 23.58 24.35
CA SER A 580 7.29 24.58 24.33
C SER A 580 7.77 24.85 22.90
N PHE A 581 7.08 25.75 22.21
CA PHE A 581 7.39 26.11 20.82
C PHE A 581 7.90 27.54 20.66
N ARG A 582 8.83 27.71 19.71
CA ARG A 582 9.10 29.00 19.06
C ARG A 582 8.23 29.08 17.80
N VAL A 583 7.40 30.10 17.71
CA VAL A 583 6.58 30.39 16.53
C VAL A 583 7.04 31.73 15.96
N ALA A 584 7.64 31.69 14.77
CA ALA A 584 8.26 32.87 14.21
C ALA A 584 8.07 32.96 12.71
N GLY A 585 8.32 34.15 12.17
CA GLY A 585 8.57 34.31 10.75
C GLY A 585 9.88 35.03 10.46
N ASN A 586 10.05 35.36 9.19
CA ASN A 586 11.24 35.96 8.63
C ASN A 586 11.34 37.48 8.90
N MET A 587 12.35 37.87 9.69
CA MET A 587 12.63 39.26 9.99
C MET A 587 12.95 40.14 8.76
N ASN A 588 13.38 39.52 7.66
CA ASN A 588 13.78 40.17 6.41
C ASN A 588 12.69 40.12 5.34
N ALA A 589 11.46 39.71 5.68
CA ALA A 589 10.37 39.58 4.73
C ALA A 589 10.05 40.91 4.05
N LEU A 590 10.13 40.91 2.71
CA LEU A 590 9.81 42.06 1.86
C LEU A 590 8.34 42.02 1.39
N ASN A 591 7.64 40.91 1.61
CA ASN A 591 6.24 40.72 1.30
C ASN A 591 5.66 39.58 2.17
N ASN A 592 4.35 39.38 2.09
CA ASN A 592 3.64 38.43 2.94
C ASN A 592 4.06 36.97 2.69
N SER A 593 4.39 36.60 1.45
CA SER A 593 4.74 35.21 1.08
C SER A 593 6.17 34.80 1.51
N GLN A 594 6.84 35.63 2.30
CA GLN A 594 8.22 35.41 2.73
C GLN A 594 8.35 35.24 4.24
N THR A 595 7.23 35.19 4.96
CA THR A 595 7.16 35.09 6.42
C THR A 595 6.04 34.15 6.83
N GLN A 596 6.08 33.66 8.07
CA GLN A 596 4.98 32.89 8.66
C GLN A 596 3.66 33.66 8.57
N GLU A 597 2.64 33.00 8.05
CA GLU A 597 1.30 33.53 7.85
C GLU A 597 0.27 32.55 8.43
N ILE A 598 -0.63 33.08 9.24
CA ILE A 598 -1.73 32.34 9.86
C ILE A 598 -2.97 33.21 9.66
N MET A 599 -3.89 32.77 8.80
CA MET A 599 -5.01 33.63 8.40
C MET A 599 -6.29 32.92 8.00
N ASP A 600 -7.40 33.64 8.14
CA ASP A 600 -8.73 33.24 7.71
C ASP A 600 -9.10 31.83 8.23
N ASN A 601 -8.72 31.50 9.47
CA ASN A 601 -9.12 30.26 10.13
C ASN A 601 -10.43 30.50 10.89
N SER A 602 -11.44 29.67 10.65
CA SER A 602 -12.83 29.92 11.07
C SER A 602 -13.12 29.99 12.58
N SER A 603 -12.10 29.87 13.45
CA SER A 603 -12.26 30.06 14.89
C SER A 603 -11.08 30.74 15.56
N TYR A 604 -9.84 30.26 15.41
CA TYR A 604 -8.68 30.92 16.01
C TYR A 604 -7.45 30.75 15.14
N GLU A 605 -6.66 31.82 14.99
CA GLU A 605 -5.37 31.74 14.33
C GLU A 605 -4.34 31.01 15.20
N LEU A 606 -4.31 31.35 16.48
CA LEU A 606 -3.54 30.62 17.49
C LEU A 606 -4.42 30.31 18.69
N THR A 607 -4.47 29.03 19.06
CA THR A 607 -5.07 28.58 20.32
C THR A 607 -4.08 27.79 21.16
N SER A 608 -4.09 28.02 22.48
CA SER A 608 -3.20 27.33 23.41
C SER A 608 -3.81 27.15 24.79
N THR A 609 -3.40 26.07 25.47
CA THR A 609 -3.77 25.83 26.87
C THR A 609 -2.73 26.36 27.86
N THR A 610 -3.04 26.25 29.16
CA THR A 610 -2.14 26.70 30.23
C THR A 610 -0.77 26.02 30.08
N PHE A 611 0.30 26.80 30.19
CA PHE A 611 1.71 26.36 30.03
C PHE A 611 2.14 25.98 28.60
N SER A 612 1.28 26.18 27.60
CA SER A 612 1.55 25.83 26.19
C SER A 612 1.71 27.04 25.26
N PHE A 613 1.57 28.27 25.77
CA PHE A 613 1.75 29.47 24.96
C PHE A 613 3.20 29.54 24.44
N PRO A 614 3.43 29.91 23.16
CA PRO A 614 4.78 29.98 22.60
C PRO A 614 5.71 30.87 23.44
N TYR A 615 6.93 30.41 23.70
CA TYR A 615 7.91 31.20 24.44
C TYR A 615 8.50 32.35 23.60
N TYR A 616 8.32 32.27 22.28
CA TYR A 616 8.68 33.28 21.30
C TYR A 616 7.57 33.31 20.24
N PHE A 617 6.90 34.46 20.08
CA PHE A 617 5.83 34.68 19.12
C PHE A 617 6.04 36.03 18.42
N HIS A 618 6.91 36.06 17.40
CA HIS A 618 7.28 37.29 16.70
C HIS A 618 7.45 37.07 15.21
N LEU A 619 7.27 38.14 14.43
CA LEU A 619 7.48 38.19 12.99
C LEU A 619 6.46 37.34 12.22
N ASN A 620 5.29 37.11 12.80
CA ASN A 620 4.18 36.41 12.17
C ASN A 620 3.20 37.43 11.56
N ARG A 621 2.55 37.05 10.45
CA ARG A 621 1.35 37.70 9.93
C ARG A 621 0.14 36.90 10.39
N VAL A 622 -0.61 37.44 11.35
CA VAL A 622 -1.76 36.79 12.00
C VAL A 622 -2.98 37.63 11.71
N ILE A 623 -3.80 37.21 10.74
CA ILE A 623 -4.84 38.08 10.17
C ILE A 623 -6.11 37.30 9.93
N ASP A 624 -7.20 37.85 10.44
CA ASP A 624 -8.56 37.45 10.09
C ASP A 624 -9.37 38.75 10.03
N GLU A 625 -9.78 39.15 8.82
CA GLU A 625 -10.46 40.43 8.61
C GLU A 625 -12.00 40.27 8.71
N ASP A 626 -12.53 39.05 8.82
CA ASP A 626 -13.95 38.77 9.05
C ASP A 626 -14.26 38.18 10.44
N ASN A 627 -13.27 38.18 11.33
CA ASN A 627 -13.42 37.66 12.68
C ASN A 627 -14.58 38.29 13.48
N ALA A 628 -15.24 37.47 14.30
CA ALA A 628 -16.31 37.94 15.20
C ALA A 628 -15.76 38.56 16.51
N GLY A 629 -14.46 38.42 16.78
CA GLY A 629 -13.80 38.86 17.99
C GLY A 629 -14.20 38.08 19.24
N ALA A 630 -13.54 38.38 20.36
CA ALA A 630 -13.75 37.68 21.62
C ALA A 630 -15.18 37.82 22.17
N PRO A 631 -15.74 36.75 22.75
CA PRO A 631 -15.11 35.44 22.99
C PRO A 631 -15.33 34.42 21.86
N LEU A 632 -15.95 34.81 20.74
CA LEU A 632 -16.39 33.88 19.69
C LEU A 632 -15.26 33.48 18.75
N ASP A 633 -14.47 34.47 18.32
CA ASP A 633 -13.49 34.32 17.24
C ASP A 633 -12.37 35.38 17.36
N PRO A 634 -11.58 35.37 18.46
CA PRO A 634 -10.36 36.15 18.59
C PRO A 634 -9.22 35.54 17.75
N LEU A 635 -8.32 36.38 17.23
CA LEU A 635 -7.08 35.93 16.59
C LEU A 635 -6.25 35.00 17.50
N ILE A 636 -6.13 35.37 18.79
CA ILE A 636 -5.41 34.57 19.79
C ILE A 636 -6.31 34.18 20.94
N TYR A 637 -6.42 32.88 21.16
CA TYR A 637 -7.03 32.29 22.34
C TYR A 637 -5.95 31.61 23.21
N HIS A 638 -5.77 32.06 24.44
CA HIS A 638 -4.90 31.40 25.42
C HIS A 638 -5.65 31.16 26.71
N ARG A 639 -5.91 29.90 27.04
CA ARG A 639 -6.54 29.60 28.32
C ARG A 639 -5.52 29.75 29.46
N TYR A 640 -5.84 30.59 30.44
CA TYR A 640 -5.09 30.70 31.70
C TYR A 640 -6.01 30.80 32.93
N ASP A 641 -5.53 30.32 34.08
CA ASP A 641 -6.16 30.51 35.38
C ASP A 641 -5.90 31.94 35.90
N SER A 642 -6.95 32.78 35.85
CA SER A 642 -6.93 34.19 36.26
C SER A 642 -6.49 34.46 37.70
N SER A 643 -6.39 33.42 38.55
CA SER A 643 -5.92 33.53 39.94
C SER A 643 -4.42 33.26 40.12
N GLN A 644 -3.70 32.78 39.09
CA GLN A 644 -2.32 32.25 39.25
C GLN A 644 -1.32 32.65 38.16
N TYR A 645 -1.76 33.23 37.04
CA TYR A 645 -0.89 33.52 35.90
C TYR A 645 -0.39 34.98 35.90
N SER A 646 0.93 35.19 36.02
CA SER A 646 1.56 36.52 36.05
C SER A 646 2.46 36.82 34.85
N PHE A 647 2.63 35.89 33.90
CA PHE A 647 3.36 36.20 32.66
C PHE A 647 2.46 37.05 31.78
N GLN A 648 2.90 38.26 31.47
CA GLN A 648 2.29 39.04 30.42
C GLN A 648 2.73 38.44 29.08
N ASN A 649 1.81 37.80 28.36
CA ASN A 649 2.12 37.20 27.06
C ASN A 649 2.61 38.29 26.09
N ASP A 650 3.81 38.10 25.57
CA ASP A 650 4.47 39.02 24.65
C ASP A 650 4.23 38.56 23.21
N VAL A 651 3.47 39.36 22.49
CA VAL A 651 3.13 39.17 21.08
C VAL A 651 3.52 40.41 20.27
N ARG A 652 4.50 41.19 20.74
CA ARG A 652 5.06 42.32 19.98
C ARG A 652 5.59 41.84 18.63
N TYR A 653 5.84 42.76 17.71
CA TYR A 653 6.49 42.47 16.43
C TYR A 653 5.74 41.45 15.56
N ASN A 654 4.41 41.42 15.62
CA ASN A 654 3.56 40.69 14.68
C ASN A 654 2.69 41.66 13.88
N CYS A 655 2.17 41.17 12.74
CA CYS A 655 1.27 41.90 11.85
C CYS A 655 -0.15 41.42 12.07
N TRP A 656 -1.04 42.33 12.48
CA TRP A 656 -2.41 41.97 12.89
C TRP A 656 -3.51 42.33 11.89
N GLY A 657 -3.16 42.97 10.76
CA GLY A 657 -4.14 43.36 9.75
C GLY A 657 -4.81 44.71 10.01
N THR A 658 -5.89 44.99 9.28
CA THR A 658 -6.49 46.32 9.19
C THR A 658 -7.57 46.56 10.24
N PHE A 659 -8.34 45.53 10.59
CA PHE A 659 -9.43 45.62 11.58
C PHE A 659 -9.03 45.21 13.00
N PHE A 660 -7.74 45.02 13.24
CA PHE A 660 -7.23 44.60 14.54
C PHE A 660 -7.63 45.53 15.71
N ASN A 661 -8.23 44.93 16.73
CA ASN A 661 -8.53 45.49 18.02
C ASN A 661 -8.08 44.54 19.14
N PRO A 662 -7.02 44.88 19.91
CA PRO A 662 -6.46 44.00 20.94
C PRO A 662 -7.42 43.69 22.11
N TYR A 663 -8.56 44.38 22.23
CA TYR A 663 -9.59 44.06 23.23
C TYR A 663 -10.50 42.89 22.79
N TYR A 664 -10.69 42.72 21.48
CA TYR A 664 -11.52 41.67 20.90
C TYR A 664 -10.68 40.56 20.29
N ASP A 665 -9.54 40.86 19.69
CA ASP A 665 -8.74 39.84 18.98
C ASP A 665 -7.83 39.03 19.88
N PHE A 666 -7.74 39.40 21.15
CA PHE A 666 -6.98 38.69 22.15
C PHE A 666 -7.85 38.25 23.30
N TYR A 667 -7.88 36.94 23.52
CA TYR A 667 -8.59 36.36 24.64
C TYR A 667 -7.68 35.46 25.50
N PRO A 668 -7.66 35.68 26.83
CA PRO A 668 -8.19 36.83 27.56
C PRO A 668 -7.34 38.09 27.32
N THR A 669 -7.90 39.27 27.56
CA THR A 669 -7.15 40.54 27.42
C THR A 669 -5.90 40.60 28.31
N GLY A 670 -4.89 41.39 27.94
CA GLY A 670 -3.71 41.68 28.78
C GLY A 670 -2.35 41.54 28.09
N TYR A 671 -2.33 41.14 26.82
CA TYR A 671 -1.13 40.95 26.02
C TYR A 671 -0.30 42.22 25.82
N THR A 672 1.02 42.05 25.72
CA THR A 672 1.93 43.09 25.21
C THR A 672 2.06 42.91 23.70
N TRP A 673 1.57 43.86 22.91
CA TRP A 673 1.49 43.71 21.44
C TRP A 673 2.17 44.84 20.65
N GLN A 674 2.54 45.95 21.31
CA GLN A 674 3.27 47.07 20.68
C GLN A 674 4.78 47.03 20.99
N PRO A 675 5.67 47.28 20.01
CA PRO A 675 5.35 47.72 18.65
C PRO A 675 4.83 46.59 17.77
N GLU A 676 3.96 46.92 16.82
CA GLU A 676 3.56 46.03 15.72
C GLU A 676 4.65 45.96 14.64
N TRP A 677 4.57 44.95 13.79
CA TRP A 677 5.43 44.78 12.62
C TRP A 677 4.63 44.20 11.47
N CYS A 678 4.79 44.71 10.24
CA CYS A 678 4.24 44.10 9.03
C CYS A 678 5.28 44.18 7.89
N PRO A 679 5.40 43.18 7.00
CA PRO A 679 6.19 43.31 5.78
C PRO A 679 5.77 44.57 4.97
N PRO A 680 6.70 45.30 4.32
CA PRO A 680 8.13 45.01 4.14
C PRO A 680 9.04 45.63 5.22
N TYR A 681 8.49 46.11 6.35
CA TYR A 681 9.32 46.78 7.34
C TYR A 681 10.22 45.77 8.04
N MET A 682 11.51 46.06 8.25
CA MET A 682 12.36 45.23 9.10
C MET A 682 12.07 45.52 10.57
N ALA A 683 12.01 44.47 11.39
CA ALA A 683 12.00 44.58 12.85
C ALA A 683 13.17 43.80 13.45
N TYR A 684 13.66 44.30 14.58
CA TYR A 684 14.63 43.61 15.42
C TYR A 684 13.95 43.38 16.78
N PRO A 685 13.27 42.23 16.96
CA PRO A 685 12.60 41.95 18.23
C PRO A 685 13.56 42.07 19.42
N ASP A 686 13.15 42.84 20.42
CA ASP A 686 13.87 42.96 21.68
C ASP A 686 13.29 41.96 22.69
N ASN A 687 13.98 40.82 22.79
CA ASN A 687 13.66 39.72 23.72
C ASN A 687 14.09 40.02 25.17
N GLY A 688 14.67 41.20 25.41
CA GLY A 688 15.27 41.57 26.69
C GLY A 688 16.50 40.72 27.06
N VAL A 689 17.02 40.97 28.26
CA VAL A 689 18.18 40.23 28.79
C VAL A 689 17.90 38.73 28.94
N PRO A 690 16.74 38.27 29.47
CA PRO A 690 16.47 36.83 29.61
C PRO A 690 16.44 36.10 28.26
N GLY A 691 15.85 36.70 27.22
CA GLY A 691 15.83 36.12 25.88
C GLY A 691 17.22 36.08 25.23
N THR A 692 18.03 37.14 25.40
CA THR A 692 19.44 37.12 24.94
C THR A 692 20.27 36.01 25.59
N VAL A 693 20.05 35.77 26.89
CA VAL A 693 20.69 34.65 27.61
C VAL A 693 20.19 33.31 27.06
N TYR A 694 18.88 33.19 26.80
CA TYR A 694 18.29 31.99 26.21
C TYR A 694 18.86 31.70 24.81
N ASP A 695 18.95 32.70 23.93
CA ASP A 695 19.56 32.56 22.59
C ASP A 695 21.04 32.13 22.68
N SER A 696 21.74 32.59 23.71
CA SER A 696 23.11 32.15 24.01
C SER A 696 23.14 30.68 24.45
N CYS A 697 22.17 30.22 25.25
CA CYS A 697 22.03 28.79 25.58
C CYS A 697 21.76 27.96 24.32
N GLN A 698 20.84 28.40 23.45
CA GLN A 698 20.53 27.71 22.20
C GLN A 698 21.76 27.60 21.29
N SER A 699 22.57 28.65 21.20
CA SER A 699 23.84 28.62 20.46
C SER A 699 24.84 27.61 21.03
N LEU A 700 24.85 27.41 22.36
CA LEU A 700 25.65 26.38 23.00
C LEU A 700 25.13 24.97 22.69
N LEU A 701 23.82 24.77 22.61
CA LEU A 701 23.22 23.50 22.20
C LEU A 701 23.59 23.14 20.76
N VAL A 702 23.50 24.10 19.83
CA VAL A 702 23.92 23.91 18.42
C VAL A 702 25.42 23.62 18.30
N SER A 703 26.23 24.16 19.21
CA SER A 703 27.68 23.90 19.27
C SER A 703 28.03 22.65 20.11
N GLU A 704 27.04 21.85 20.49
CA GLU A 704 27.15 20.64 21.32
C GLU A 704 27.86 20.85 22.68
N ASN A 705 27.84 22.07 23.20
CA ASN A 705 28.47 22.43 24.46
C ASN A 705 27.50 22.29 25.64
N TYR A 706 27.04 21.05 25.84
CA TYR A 706 25.92 20.71 26.70
C TYR A 706 26.12 21.10 28.17
N ASN A 707 27.30 20.87 28.77
CA ASN A 707 27.58 21.23 30.17
C ASN A 707 27.48 22.75 30.43
N GLN A 708 27.96 23.56 29.47
CA GLN A 708 27.85 25.02 29.59
C GLN A 708 26.41 25.47 29.34
N ALA A 709 25.70 24.85 28.41
CA ALA A 709 24.28 25.10 28.17
C ALA A 709 23.46 24.83 29.45
N GLU A 710 23.64 23.67 30.09
CA GLU A 710 22.99 23.29 31.35
C GLU A 710 23.20 24.35 32.43
N SER A 711 24.46 24.71 32.68
CA SER A 711 24.84 25.73 33.67
C SER A 711 24.18 27.08 33.37
N LEU A 712 24.11 27.48 32.10
CA LEU A 712 23.53 28.75 31.69
C LEU A 712 22.00 28.74 31.77
N PHE A 713 21.33 27.63 31.43
CA PHE A 713 19.89 27.46 31.63
C PHE A 713 19.52 27.51 33.12
N GLN A 714 20.25 26.80 33.99
CA GLN A 714 20.05 26.87 35.44
C GLN A 714 20.26 28.30 35.97
N SER A 715 21.26 29.02 35.43
CA SER A 715 21.49 30.43 35.76
C SER A 715 20.35 31.35 35.30
N LEU A 716 19.81 31.13 34.09
CA LEU A 716 18.66 31.85 33.55
C LEU A 716 17.44 31.68 34.46
N ILE A 717 17.11 30.44 34.84
CA ILE A 717 16.00 30.12 35.75
C ILE A 717 16.17 30.83 37.09
N ASN A 718 17.36 30.75 37.69
CA ASN A 718 17.62 31.34 39.00
C ASN A 718 17.61 32.88 39.00
N THR A 719 18.06 33.50 37.90
CA THR A 719 18.18 34.97 37.80
C THR A 719 16.87 35.61 37.35
N TYR A 720 16.12 34.96 36.46
CA TYR A 720 14.91 35.49 35.83
C TYR A 720 13.71 34.53 35.97
N PRO A 721 13.30 34.13 37.18
CA PRO A 721 12.24 33.14 37.36
C PRO A 721 10.86 33.59 36.86
N GLN A 722 10.68 34.89 36.59
CA GLN A 722 9.45 35.46 36.04
C GLN A 722 9.50 35.61 34.51
N SER A 723 10.46 35.00 33.83
CA SER A 723 10.58 35.01 32.37
C SER A 723 9.96 33.76 31.75
N ILE A 724 9.26 33.91 30.62
CA ILE A 724 8.79 32.76 29.81
C ILE A 724 9.96 31.91 29.29
N TYR A 725 11.12 32.52 29.05
CA TYR A 725 12.35 31.81 28.70
C TYR A 725 12.86 30.88 29.82
N SER A 726 12.52 31.16 31.08
CA SER A 726 12.86 30.27 32.20
C SER A 726 11.94 29.04 32.23
N MET A 727 10.69 29.18 31.78
CA MET A 727 9.80 28.05 31.58
C MET A 727 10.31 27.16 30.43
N ALA A 728 10.63 27.75 29.28
CA ALA A 728 11.25 27.05 28.15
C ALA A 728 12.58 26.38 28.54
N ALA A 729 13.40 27.03 29.37
CA ALA A 729 14.65 26.47 29.88
C ALA A 729 14.46 25.18 30.69
N LEU A 730 13.33 25.00 31.40
CA LEU A 730 13.03 23.73 32.08
C LEU A 730 12.84 22.60 31.06
N HIS A 731 12.11 22.84 29.97
CA HIS A 731 11.95 21.86 28.89
C HIS A 731 13.29 21.54 28.23
N GLU A 732 14.16 22.54 28.05
CA GLU A 732 15.51 22.35 27.50
C GLU A 732 16.39 21.48 28.40
N LEU A 733 16.37 21.69 29.73
CA LEU A 733 17.12 20.85 30.66
C LEU A 733 16.71 19.38 30.58
N PHE A 734 15.41 19.10 30.44
CA PHE A 734 14.92 17.72 30.27
C PHE A 734 15.42 17.07 28.97
N ALA A 735 15.33 17.77 27.84
CA ALA A 735 15.81 17.23 26.56
C ALA A 735 17.34 17.04 26.55
N LEU A 736 18.06 17.98 27.16
CA LEU A 736 19.52 18.01 27.24
C LEU A 736 20.10 16.82 28.02
N GLU A 737 19.38 16.31 29.02
CA GLU A 737 19.87 15.26 29.93
C GLU A 737 20.35 14.00 29.18
N ASN A 738 19.69 13.64 28.08
CA ASN A 738 20.10 12.52 27.22
C ASN A 738 21.52 12.67 26.63
N ASN A 739 22.00 13.92 26.50
CA ASN A 739 23.31 14.26 25.95
C ASN A 739 24.35 14.59 27.05
N LEU A 740 23.95 14.55 28.32
CA LEU A 740 24.82 14.78 29.48
C LEU A 740 25.18 13.45 30.14
N THR A 741 24.45 13.10 31.21
CA THR A 741 24.68 11.92 32.05
C THR A 741 23.57 10.89 31.95
N SER A 742 22.42 11.26 31.38
CA SER A 742 21.17 10.50 31.47
C SER A 742 20.77 10.20 32.92
N ASP A 743 21.08 11.11 33.85
CA ASP A 743 20.74 11.01 35.27
C ASP A 743 19.43 11.77 35.53
N PHE A 744 18.31 11.19 35.06
CA PHE A 744 17.00 11.80 35.20
C PHE A 744 16.55 11.86 36.68
N ALA A 745 17.13 11.04 37.56
CA ALA A 745 16.93 11.12 39.00
C ALA A 745 17.54 12.41 39.60
N ALA A 746 18.75 12.78 39.21
CA ALA A 746 19.38 14.04 39.62
C ALA A 746 18.62 15.25 39.07
N LEU A 747 18.21 15.20 37.80
CA LEU A 747 17.41 16.27 37.19
C LEU A 747 16.05 16.41 37.88
N LYS A 748 15.37 15.31 38.20
CA LYS A 748 14.14 15.31 39.00
C LYS A 748 14.36 15.97 40.36
N SER A 749 15.44 15.61 41.05
CA SER A 749 15.80 16.23 42.33
C SER A 749 16.04 17.74 42.20
N TYR A 750 16.64 18.21 41.10
CA TYR A 750 16.78 19.63 40.82
C TYR A 750 15.41 20.32 40.68
N TYR A 751 14.50 19.73 39.90
CA TYR A 751 13.13 20.25 39.76
C TYR A 751 12.40 20.35 41.09
N GLU A 752 12.46 19.30 41.93
CA GLU A 752 11.73 19.23 43.21
C GLU A 752 12.34 20.08 44.33
N ASN A 753 13.66 20.30 44.32
CA ASN A 753 14.36 20.91 45.47
C ASN A 753 14.92 22.32 45.21
N ASN A 754 14.97 22.80 43.96
CA ASN A 754 15.44 24.16 43.69
C ASN A 754 14.47 25.20 44.28
N THR A 755 14.93 25.94 45.29
CA THR A 755 14.09 26.93 45.99
C THR A 755 13.54 28.06 45.10
N VAL A 756 14.21 28.42 44.00
CA VAL A 756 13.70 29.43 43.05
C VAL A 756 12.54 28.87 42.25
N ILE A 757 12.66 27.62 41.78
CA ILE A 757 11.57 26.91 41.09
C ILE A 757 10.38 26.77 42.04
N GLN A 758 10.61 26.20 43.23
CA GLN A 758 9.57 25.88 44.21
C GLN A 758 8.84 27.10 44.80
N ASN A 759 9.48 28.27 44.81
CA ASN A 759 8.84 29.53 45.24
C ASN A 759 8.09 30.25 44.11
N ASN A 760 8.19 29.76 42.86
CA ASN A 760 7.44 30.28 41.72
C ASN A 760 6.33 29.30 41.33
N THR A 761 5.07 29.75 41.40
CA THR A 761 3.89 28.90 41.17
C THR A 761 3.83 28.29 39.78
N ILE A 762 4.29 29.02 38.74
CA ILE A 762 4.27 28.53 37.36
C ILE A 762 5.42 27.55 37.13
N LEU A 763 6.65 27.93 37.51
CA LEU A 763 7.80 27.04 37.35
C LEU A 763 7.63 25.75 38.14
N THR A 764 7.03 25.77 39.34
CA THR A 764 6.76 24.56 40.13
C THR A 764 5.85 23.59 39.40
N LYS A 765 4.80 24.07 38.70
CA LYS A 765 3.86 23.21 37.96
C LYS A 765 4.53 22.57 36.74
N VAL A 766 5.25 23.37 35.95
CA VAL A 766 5.98 22.88 34.78
C VAL A 766 7.09 21.91 35.18
N ALA A 767 7.87 22.25 36.22
CA ALA A 767 8.89 21.37 36.77
C ALA A 767 8.30 20.07 37.34
N GLY A 768 7.11 20.12 37.95
CA GLY A 768 6.38 18.93 38.41
C GLY A 768 5.98 18.00 37.25
N HIS A 769 5.48 18.56 36.15
CA HIS A 769 5.21 17.78 34.92
C HIS A 769 6.50 17.14 34.37
N LEU A 770 7.59 17.89 34.28
CA LEU A 770 8.87 17.38 33.79
C LEU A 770 9.51 16.35 34.74
N ALA A 771 9.30 16.47 36.06
CA ALA A 771 9.69 15.47 37.04
C ALA A 771 8.96 14.13 36.83
N LEU A 772 7.68 14.16 36.44
CA LEU A 772 6.96 12.94 36.03
C LEU A 772 7.53 12.35 34.74
N LYS A 773 7.95 13.19 33.79
CA LYS A 773 8.68 12.70 32.60
C LYS A 773 10.01 12.06 32.96
N CYS A 774 10.73 12.57 33.96
CA CYS A 774 11.91 11.88 34.51
C CYS A 774 11.54 10.50 35.09
N ASP A 775 10.43 10.38 35.82
CA ASP A 775 9.97 9.07 36.32
C ASP A 775 9.62 8.10 35.18
N ILE A 776 9.05 8.59 34.08
CA ILE A 776 8.79 7.78 32.87
C ILE A 776 10.11 7.28 32.28
N LYS A 777 11.13 8.15 32.17
CA LYS A 777 12.48 7.79 31.68
C LYS A 777 13.20 6.78 32.55
N GLU A 778 13.02 6.88 33.87
CA GLU A 778 13.55 5.95 34.87
C GLU A 778 12.67 4.69 35.05
N GLU A 779 11.61 4.53 34.24
CA GLU A 779 10.66 3.41 34.31
C GLU A 779 9.99 3.27 35.69
N ASN A 780 9.88 4.36 36.44
CA ASN A 780 9.22 4.46 37.75
C ASN A 780 7.70 4.60 37.60
N TRP A 781 7.07 3.71 36.82
CA TRP A 781 5.68 3.82 36.34
C TRP A 781 4.63 4.07 37.42
N SER A 782 4.87 3.59 38.64
CA SER A 782 3.92 3.69 39.76
C SER A 782 3.54 5.13 40.11
N ILE A 783 4.51 6.04 40.01
CA ILE A 783 4.37 7.46 40.34
C ILE A 783 3.50 8.20 39.31
N PRO A 784 3.82 8.20 37.99
CA PRO A 784 2.99 8.86 36.99
C PRO A 784 1.59 8.25 36.87
N ILE A 785 1.44 6.92 37.00
CA ILE A 785 0.10 6.30 37.02
C ILE A 785 -0.73 6.84 38.18
N ALA A 786 -0.20 6.81 39.41
CA ALA A 786 -0.92 7.29 40.59
C ALA A 786 -1.24 8.79 40.50
N TYR A 787 -0.33 9.58 39.92
CA TYR A 787 -0.55 11.00 39.69
C TYR A 787 -1.72 11.25 38.74
N TYR A 788 -1.69 10.69 37.52
CA TYR A 788 -2.75 10.93 36.55
C TYR A 788 -4.10 10.34 36.98
N ASP A 789 -4.13 9.16 37.61
CA ASP A 789 -5.36 8.60 38.21
C ASP A 789 -5.98 9.56 39.25
N SER A 790 -5.14 10.23 40.04
CA SER A 790 -5.62 11.20 41.04
C SER A 790 -6.22 12.45 40.40
N ILE A 791 -5.63 12.92 39.28
CA ILE A 791 -6.16 14.07 38.53
C ILE A 791 -7.46 13.69 37.82
N ILE A 792 -7.58 12.50 37.23
CA ILE A 792 -8.83 12.03 36.62
C ILE A 792 -9.95 11.97 37.67
N THR A 793 -9.63 11.50 38.88
CA THR A 793 -10.61 11.32 39.97
C THR A 793 -11.02 12.65 40.62
N ASN A 794 -10.10 13.59 40.74
CA ASN A 794 -10.34 14.88 41.37
C ASN A 794 -9.62 16.00 40.58
N PRO A 795 -10.15 16.35 39.39
CA PRO A 795 -9.46 17.26 38.48
C PRO A 795 -9.49 18.70 38.99
N PRO A 796 -8.37 19.44 38.90
CA PRO A 796 -8.37 20.88 39.15
C PRO A 796 -9.26 21.63 38.15
N THR A 797 -9.28 21.19 36.88
CA THR A 797 -10.15 21.70 35.83
C THR A 797 -10.60 20.58 34.88
N TYR A 798 -11.68 20.80 34.14
CA TYR A 798 -12.16 19.85 33.11
C TYR A 798 -11.08 19.46 32.09
N GLU A 799 -10.25 20.41 31.66
CA GLU A 799 -9.14 20.12 30.74
C GLU A 799 -8.05 19.26 31.38
N ASP A 800 -7.73 19.50 32.66
CA ASP A 800 -6.73 18.70 33.38
C ASP A 800 -7.15 17.23 33.46
N SER A 801 -8.44 16.91 33.60
CA SER A 801 -8.92 15.52 33.50
C SER A 801 -8.69 14.93 32.12
N LEU A 802 -9.00 15.68 31.04
CA LEU A 802 -8.82 15.20 29.67
C LEU A 802 -7.35 14.95 29.35
N PHE A 803 -6.46 15.88 29.73
CA PHE A 803 -5.01 15.71 29.58
C PHE A 803 -4.47 14.59 30.44
N ALA A 804 -4.97 14.39 31.66
CA ALA A 804 -4.57 13.26 32.49
C ALA A 804 -4.97 11.91 31.86
N VAL A 805 -6.10 11.82 31.16
CA VAL A 805 -6.49 10.62 30.39
C VAL A 805 -5.51 10.34 29.25
N LEU A 806 -5.17 11.36 28.45
CA LEU A 806 -4.21 11.22 27.34
C LEU A 806 -2.81 10.85 27.85
N ASN A 807 -2.34 11.54 28.89
CA ASN A 807 -1.04 11.28 29.49
C ASN A 807 -0.95 9.91 30.17
N LEU A 808 -2.04 9.43 30.78
CA LEU A 808 -2.09 8.08 31.34
C LEU A 808 -2.00 7.01 30.25
N ASN A 809 -2.66 7.21 29.10
CA ASN A 809 -2.52 6.32 27.95
C ASN A 809 -1.09 6.35 27.38
N TYR A 810 -0.45 7.52 27.31
CA TYR A 810 0.97 7.61 26.93
C TYR A 810 1.88 6.85 27.89
N VAL A 811 1.70 6.99 29.21
CA VAL A 811 2.46 6.21 30.21
C VAL A 811 2.24 4.71 30.00
N ASN A 812 1.00 4.28 29.74
CA ASN A 812 0.70 2.88 29.47
C ASN A 812 1.37 2.38 28.19
N PHE A 813 1.36 3.17 27.10
CA PHE A 813 2.05 2.84 25.85
C PHE A 813 3.56 2.67 26.06
N MET A 814 4.21 3.61 26.77
CA MET A 814 5.64 3.51 27.09
C MET A 814 5.94 2.28 27.96
N MET A 815 5.10 2.00 28.96
CA MET A 815 5.25 0.83 29.84
C MET A 815 5.07 -0.50 29.09
N GLN A 816 4.15 -0.58 28.13
CA GLN A 816 3.90 -1.81 27.37
C GLN A 816 5.06 -2.18 26.44
N ASN A 817 5.75 -1.16 25.91
CA ASN A 817 6.92 -1.28 25.05
C ASN A 817 8.26 -1.34 25.83
N SER A 818 8.25 -1.07 27.14
CA SER A 818 9.42 -1.22 28.01
C SER A 818 9.65 -2.68 28.45
N GLY A 819 10.92 -3.00 28.75
CA GLY A 819 11.31 -4.27 29.37
C GLY A 819 10.89 -4.42 30.85
N ASN A 820 10.55 -3.32 31.54
CA ASN A 820 10.20 -3.30 32.96
C ASN A 820 8.72 -2.96 33.14
N LYS A 821 7.83 -3.96 33.04
CA LYS A 821 6.38 -3.74 33.16
C LYS A 821 5.96 -3.61 34.64
N SER A 822 5.09 -2.64 34.96
CA SER A 822 4.55 -2.49 36.32
C SER A 822 3.40 -3.45 36.59
N GLY A 823 3.33 -4.00 37.81
CA GLY A 823 2.18 -4.76 38.32
C GLY A 823 1.10 -3.91 39.00
N GLN A 824 1.24 -2.57 38.96
CA GLN A 824 0.29 -1.66 39.59
C GLN A 824 -1.05 -1.64 38.83
N SER A 825 -2.15 -1.78 39.57
CA SER A 825 -3.50 -1.61 39.01
C SER A 825 -3.72 -0.15 38.65
N ILE A 826 -4.10 0.12 37.40
CA ILE A 826 -4.61 1.42 36.95
C ILE A 826 -6.06 1.54 37.44
N MET A 827 -6.36 2.54 38.28
CA MET A 827 -7.70 2.67 38.88
C MET A 827 -8.75 3.01 37.82
N ASN A 828 -8.41 3.89 36.88
CA ASN A 828 -9.28 4.27 35.76
C ASN A 828 -8.97 3.48 34.47
N SER A 829 -8.76 2.17 34.61
CA SER A 829 -8.40 1.28 33.49
C SER A 829 -9.42 1.27 32.33
N SER A 830 -10.66 1.72 32.56
CA SER A 830 -11.68 1.89 31.51
C SER A 830 -11.31 2.93 30.45
N TYR A 831 -10.41 3.87 30.74
CA TYR A 831 -9.92 4.87 29.79
C TYR A 831 -8.66 4.42 29.06
N ILE A 832 -8.08 3.28 29.43
CA ILE A 832 -6.90 2.74 28.77
C ILE A 832 -7.34 2.00 27.52
N LYS A 833 -6.87 2.47 26.37
CA LYS A 833 -7.11 1.81 25.08
C LYS A 833 -6.10 0.69 24.88
N LYS A 834 -6.55 -0.41 24.27
CA LYS A 834 -5.80 -1.67 24.26
C LYS A 834 -4.58 -1.61 23.34
N ASP A 835 -4.72 -0.85 22.26
CA ASP A 835 -3.69 -0.62 21.26
C ASP A 835 -3.82 0.79 20.68
N ILE A 836 -2.88 1.14 19.81
CA ILE A 836 -2.81 2.45 19.18
C ILE A 836 -3.97 2.71 18.20
N ALA A 837 -4.50 1.65 17.59
CA ALA A 837 -5.62 1.75 16.65
C ALA A 837 -6.91 2.17 17.36
N GLU A 838 -7.11 1.73 18.61
CA GLU A 838 -8.17 2.24 19.48
C GLU A 838 -7.84 3.61 20.09
N PHE A 839 -6.56 3.87 20.40
CA PHE A 839 -6.17 5.10 21.10
C PHE A 839 -6.20 6.35 20.23
N LYS A 840 -5.83 6.25 18.95
CA LYS A 840 -5.78 7.37 18.02
C LYS A 840 -7.12 8.08 17.81
N PRO A 841 -8.20 7.41 17.37
CA PRO A 841 -9.51 8.08 17.23
C PRO A 841 -10.00 8.63 18.57
N TYR A 842 -9.69 7.93 19.67
CA TYR A 842 -10.01 8.41 21.02
C TYR A 842 -9.26 9.70 21.40
N CYS A 843 -7.99 9.85 20.97
CA CYS A 843 -7.24 11.09 21.14
C CYS A 843 -7.92 12.23 20.38
N ASP A 844 -8.30 12.02 19.11
CA ASP A 844 -8.99 13.03 18.30
C ASP A 844 -10.30 13.47 18.95
N GLU A 845 -11.08 12.50 19.46
CA GLU A 845 -12.33 12.77 20.16
C GLU A 845 -12.14 13.62 21.43
N ILE A 846 -11.08 13.36 22.21
CA ILE A 846 -10.74 14.12 23.42
C ILE A 846 -10.26 15.52 23.07
N LEU A 847 -9.33 15.64 22.11
CA LEU A 847 -8.77 16.93 21.72
C LEU A 847 -9.83 17.86 21.12
N ALA A 848 -10.81 17.30 20.39
CA ALA A 848 -11.95 18.04 19.86
C ALA A 848 -12.88 18.64 20.94
N LEU A 849 -12.71 18.26 22.22
CA LEU A 849 -13.44 18.87 23.34
C LEU A 849 -12.75 20.15 23.86
N ILE A 850 -11.60 20.53 23.31
CA ILE A 850 -10.73 21.60 23.80
C ILE A 850 -10.41 22.61 22.67
N PRO A 851 -10.77 23.90 22.81
CA PRO A 851 -11.45 24.51 23.95
C PRO A 851 -12.96 24.18 23.97
N PRO A 852 -13.61 24.22 25.14
CA PRO A 852 -15.06 23.97 25.22
C PRO A 852 -15.82 25.02 24.38
N PRO A 853 -16.84 24.61 23.60
CA PRO A 853 -17.55 25.53 22.71
C PRO A 853 -18.20 26.68 23.49
N ALA A 854 -18.12 27.89 22.92
CA ALA A 854 -18.80 29.08 23.45
C ALA A 854 -20.33 28.88 23.35
N GLU A 855 -20.98 28.70 24.51
CA GLU A 855 -22.44 28.47 24.70
C GLU A 855 -23.06 27.29 23.91
N LYS A 856 -23.33 26.19 24.63
CA LYS A 856 -24.00 24.98 24.12
C LYS A 856 -25.43 25.27 23.66
N THR A 857 -25.77 24.96 22.41
CA THR A 857 -27.18 24.77 22.02
C THR A 857 -27.63 23.34 22.37
N GLU A 858 -28.90 23.18 22.76
CA GLU A 858 -29.52 21.88 23.14
C GLU A 858 -29.40 20.79 22.06
N GLU A 859 -29.18 21.18 20.81
CA GLU A 859 -29.09 20.28 19.65
C GLU A 859 -27.74 19.52 19.61
N GLN A 860 -26.63 20.15 20.04
CA GLN A 860 -25.28 19.55 20.06
C GLN A 860 -25.09 18.47 21.12
N ASN A 861 -25.91 18.44 22.18
CA ASN A 861 -25.89 17.38 23.19
C ASN A 861 -26.50 16.06 22.70
N SER A 862 -27.26 16.08 21.59
CA SER A 862 -27.99 14.91 21.08
C SER A 862 -27.19 14.01 20.12
N ILE A 863 -25.95 14.40 19.78
CA ILE A 863 -25.08 13.76 18.76
C ILE A 863 -23.83 13.11 19.40
N LEU A 864 -23.81 12.90 20.71
CA LEU A 864 -22.63 12.39 21.43
C LEU A 864 -22.60 10.84 21.45
N SER A 865 -21.43 10.25 21.18
CA SER A 865 -21.18 8.81 21.29
C SER A 865 -21.25 8.32 22.75
N GLU A 866 -21.48 7.02 22.97
CA GLU A 866 -21.54 6.43 24.32
C GLU A 866 -20.27 6.67 25.15
N ASP A 867 -19.07 6.63 24.52
CA ASP A 867 -17.78 6.95 25.16
C ASP A 867 -17.68 8.43 25.58
N ARG A 868 -18.20 9.37 24.75
CA ARG A 868 -18.31 10.79 25.12
C ARG A 868 -19.26 11.02 26.30
N CYS A 869 -20.38 10.28 26.37
CA CYS A 869 -21.32 10.35 27.49
C CYS A 869 -20.71 9.83 28.80
N LEU A 870 -19.94 8.74 28.77
CA LEU A 870 -19.23 8.18 29.93
C LEU A 870 -18.18 9.15 30.52
N ILE A 871 -17.43 9.85 29.67
CA ILE A 871 -16.47 10.89 30.08
C ILE A 871 -17.21 12.10 30.68
N LEU A 872 -18.32 12.51 30.07
CA LEU A 872 -19.12 13.65 30.55
C LEU A 872 -19.91 13.35 31.83
N GLU A 873 -20.29 12.09 32.10
CA GLU A 873 -21.01 11.69 33.32
C GLU A 873 -20.10 11.55 34.56
N THR A 874 -18.79 11.45 34.38
CA THR A 874 -17.81 11.16 35.46
C THR A 874 -16.94 12.35 35.86
N VAL A 875 -16.87 13.41 35.05
CA VAL A 875 -16.16 14.64 35.38
C VAL A 875 -17.13 15.66 35.99
N PRO A 876 -16.89 16.22 37.19
CA PRO A 876 -17.83 17.14 37.82
C PRO A 876 -18.08 18.38 36.96
N ASN A 877 -19.36 18.81 36.89
CA ASN A 877 -19.81 20.05 36.23
C ASN A 877 -19.06 21.31 36.70
#